data_AF-M7B4N9-F1
#
_entry.id   AF-M7B4N9-F1
#
_cell.length_a   1.000
_cell.length_b   1.000
_cell.length_c   1.000
_cell.angle_alpha   90.00
_cell.angle_beta   90.00
_cell.angle_gamma   90.00
#
_symmetry.space_group_name_H-M   'P 1'
#
loop_
_entity.id
_entity.type
_entity.pdbx_description
1 polymer ?
#
loop_
_entity_poly.entity_id
_entity_poly.type
_entity_poly.pdbx_seq_one_letter_code
_entity_poly.pdbx_strand_id
1 'polypeptide(L)'
;MKWLAFISFIFLFSFAISRDLKRSARDAEHKSEIVHRFNDLKEDVFKGAALITFAQYLYKCPYEEIAKQVKDVMDLAHKCVANEQDPECLKPVPTIVLDEICKITRLREAYGEMANCCSKADPERNQCFLSFKHSSPGFLPPYQRPEPEVMCKAFQENKESFMAHHIYEVSRRHPFLYAPTILALAVDVEHAIEHCCKEATTSICLDGKLSLIKERVLLLSKKCTYICGILKKFGERTFQANTLALISQKFPKASFSEISKIVKDIAHVHEECCAGDMIECTDDRAEVVNYICSKQDIFSSKIKDCCEKPVVERSECVVRAQFDDTPEGLPLLAKKYIEDKEVCKPFTAGQDVFMAEFLYEYSRRHPEFSSPMLLRIAKGYESILKECCKKESASECYSHAEEKLRSHIQETQEIVKTNCDLLASVGEDDFQKAILGCYTRKMPQVSPETLIEISKKMAAAGSKCCQQPEARHIPCLEDHLSMVIQDMCMRQEATPINEKVTHCCDDSYADRRPCFTKMGADESYKPPHFTPELFTFHEDLCTAPAETQHIKQLTFLVNLIKLKTTVTDEQLKKIFTDFTGMVQKCCKAEQHEACFGVELYRIKNPAQKISGCSAMVMFAQNVQESTYEEAAKMVKDVTDLAQKCVASKEDAACLKPLTAIFLDEICHEQGLPEKYGLAACCAKADPERNECFLSHKNSTPGFIPHFKKPDPEEGCKQYQENRAALLGLSPSVMKPVKESGLTEQQTCEILKKFGERTLKALKLVQISQKFPKADFATVNKLVTDVVHIHTECCHGDMMDCIHERVKLTEYACSHKDTISTKLSNCCGKSEVERSECIVHLENDDRPAGLSPTVREFIEDKDVCEHFAKEKDAFLAKFVYEYSRRHPEFSHLMLLRVGKGYEELLENCCTTSNPAECYGKGEEILKKQVQESQEVLATNCNLYKTVGEYFFQNALLVRYTKKMPQLSSKELLHFTKEMAAVGAMCCHLSEDKIFPCAEGYVDLILGQICRRHYARSINPNVCKCCSNSYALRRVCISNLGIDEKYVPIPLTPDLFTFHEDLCATQETELQKKKQEWLQKPFSRLHTRSGPINLASKGYYFVLRNGAEISTYLPVRPWGSDQAQ
;
A
#
# COMPACT_ATOMS: atom_id res chain seq x y z
N MET A 1 -41.09 16.19 -30.71
CA MET A 1 -40.13 15.13 -31.13
C MET A 1 -39.86 15.09 -32.65
N LYS A 2 -40.84 15.30 -33.55
CA LYS A 2 -40.59 15.27 -35.02
C LYS A 2 -39.74 16.44 -35.58
N TRP A 3 -39.75 17.60 -34.94
CA TRP A 3 -39.00 18.79 -35.40
C TRP A 3 -37.49 18.74 -35.03
N LEU A 4 -37.15 18.20 -33.86
CA LEU A 4 -35.76 17.98 -33.44
C LEU A 4 -35.05 16.92 -34.30
N ALA A 5 -35.77 15.86 -34.69
CA ALA A 5 -35.23 14.86 -35.62
C ALA A 5 -34.99 15.43 -37.03
N PHE A 6 -35.84 16.35 -37.50
CA PHE A 6 -35.68 17.02 -38.80
C PHE A 6 -34.51 18.01 -38.81
N ILE A 7 -34.33 18.76 -37.71
CA ILE A 7 -33.18 19.66 -37.52
C ILE A 7 -31.88 18.85 -37.42
N SER A 8 -31.84 17.75 -36.67
CA SER A 8 -30.70 16.83 -36.65
C SER A 8 -30.41 16.23 -38.04
N PHE A 9 -31.43 15.90 -38.83
CA PHE A 9 -31.25 15.44 -40.21
C PHE A 9 -30.66 16.51 -41.12
N ILE A 10 -31.08 17.78 -41.00
CA ILE A 10 -30.53 18.90 -41.79
C ILE A 10 -29.07 19.18 -41.43
N PHE A 11 -28.70 19.14 -40.13
CA PHE A 11 -27.31 19.33 -39.70
C PHE A 11 -26.40 18.17 -40.13
N LEU A 12 -26.90 16.92 -40.13
CA LEU A 12 -26.17 15.76 -40.64
C LEU A 12 -25.97 15.81 -42.17
N PHE A 13 -26.98 16.26 -42.92
CA PHE A 13 -26.86 16.46 -44.37
C PHE A 13 -25.93 17.63 -44.73
N SER A 14 -25.90 18.70 -43.94
CA SER A 14 -25.08 19.89 -44.23
C SER A 14 -23.56 19.62 -44.09
N PHE A 15 -23.15 18.70 -43.22
CA PHE A 15 -21.74 18.33 -43.03
C PHE A 15 -21.20 17.42 -44.13
N ALA A 16 -22.03 16.51 -44.67
CA ALA A 16 -21.65 15.65 -45.80
C ALA A 16 -21.58 16.45 -47.11
N ILE A 17 -22.56 17.34 -47.36
CA ILE A 17 -22.66 18.13 -48.59
C ILE A 17 -21.51 19.16 -48.73
N SER A 18 -20.99 19.71 -47.61
CA SER A 18 -19.87 20.67 -47.67
C SER A 18 -18.53 20.05 -48.05
N ARG A 19 -18.29 18.76 -47.74
CA ARG A 19 -17.07 18.03 -48.16
C ARG A 19 -17.14 17.66 -49.64
N ASP A 20 -18.30 17.19 -50.09
CA ASP A 20 -18.53 16.87 -51.50
C ASP A 20 -18.50 18.11 -52.39
N LEU A 21 -18.90 19.29 -51.93
CA LEU A 21 -18.88 20.52 -52.74
C LEU A 21 -17.48 21.04 -53.07
N LYS A 22 -16.49 20.93 -52.17
CA LYS A 22 -15.09 21.32 -52.44
C LYS A 22 -14.37 20.29 -53.31
N ARG A 23 -14.60 18.99 -53.05
CA ARG A 23 -14.08 17.91 -53.89
C ARG A 23 -14.68 17.99 -55.29
N SER A 24 -16.00 18.13 -55.40
CA SER A 24 -16.71 18.38 -56.66
C SER A 24 -16.29 19.65 -57.39
N ALA A 25 -15.80 20.69 -56.69
CA ALA A 25 -15.28 21.89 -57.33
C ALA A 25 -13.87 21.70 -57.93
N ARG A 26 -13.02 20.84 -57.33
CA ARG A 26 -11.72 20.41 -57.90
C ARG A 26 -11.88 19.35 -58.98
N ASP A 27 -12.80 18.40 -58.79
CA ASP A 27 -13.20 17.40 -59.79
C ASP A 27 -13.71 18.09 -61.07
N ALA A 28 -14.20 19.33 -60.96
CA ALA A 28 -14.60 20.17 -62.08
C ALA A 28 -13.42 20.93 -62.75
N GLU A 29 -12.27 21.06 -62.08
CA GLU A 29 -11.09 21.82 -62.53
C GLU A 29 -10.11 20.94 -63.33
N HIS A 30 -9.99 19.65 -63.00
CA HIS A 30 -9.18 18.68 -63.75
C HIS A 30 -10.02 17.50 -64.24
N LYS A 31 -9.91 17.17 -65.54
CA LYS A 31 -10.67 16.05 -66.14
C LYS A 31 -10.25 14.67 -65.63
N SER A 32 -8.98 14.50 -65.24
CA SER A 32 -8.45 13.24 -64.69
C SER A 32 -7.48 13.53 -63.54
N GLU A 33 -7.87 13.22 -62.31
CA GLU A 33 -7.05 13.46 -61.11
C GLU A 33 -5.75 12.63 -61.15
N ILE A 34 -5.82 11.36 -61.55
CA ILE A 34 -4.63 10.49 -61.62
C ILE A 34 -3.57 11.05 -62.57
N VAL A 35 -3.97 11.66 -63.70
CA VAL A 35 -3.04 12.30 -64.65
C VAL A 35 -2.42 13.54 -64.06
N HIS A 36 -3.23 14.36 -63.39
CA HIS A 36 -2.75 15.55 -62.68
C HIS A 36 -1.65 15.18 -61.67
N ARG A 37 -1.96 14.28 -60.73
CA ARG A 37 -1.03 13.85 -59.68
C ARG A 37 0.22 13.18 -60.24
N PHE A 38 0.09 12.36 -61.29
CA PHE A 38 1.23 11.70 -61.92
C PHE A 38 2.20 12.70 -62.56
N ASN A 39 1.66 13.75 -63.19
CA ASN A 39 2.46 14.79 -63.83
C ASN A 39 3.18 15.70 -62.82
N ASP A 40 2.52 16.05 -61.72
CA ASP A 40 3.08 16.97 -60.72
C ASP A 40 4.14 16.30 -59.84
N LEU A 41 3.85 15.10 -59.35
CA LEU A 41 4.78 14.35 -58.50
C LEU A 41 5.97 13.76 -59.27
N LYS A 42 5.82 13.50 -60.57
CA LYS A 42 6.71 12.64 -61.37
C LYS A 42 6.65 11.17 -60.94
N GLU A 43 7.12 10.32 -61.85
CA GLU A 43 6.94 8.86 -61.77
C GLU A 43 7.46 8.25 -60.46
N ASP A 44 8.69 8.59 -60.04
CA ASP A 44 9.31 8.00 -58.85
C ASP A 44 8.57 8.34 -57.55
N VAL A 45 8.16 9.61 -57.39
CA VAL A 45 7.44 10.07 -56.20
C VAL A 45 6.01 9.52 -56.19
N PHE A 46 5.34 9.48 -57.34
CA PHE A 46 4.00 8.90 -57.48
C PHE A 46 4.03 7.39 -57.15
N LYS A 47 5.01 6.64 -57.70
CA LYS A 47 5.23 5.22 -57.39
C LYS A 47 5.49 4.99 -55.90
N GLY A 48 6.33 5.83 -55.29
CA GLY A 48 6.62 5.80 -53.86
C GLY A 48 5.38 6.08 -53.00
N ALA A 49 4.61 7.12 -53.33
CA ALA A 49 3.37 7.44 -52.65
C ALA A 49 2.34 6.31 -52.77
N ALA A 50 2.17 5.73 -53.97
CA ALA A 50 1.29 4.57 -54.18
C ALA A 50 1.72 3.35 -53.35
N LEU A 51 3.02 3.03 -53.32
CA LEU A 51 3.58 1.96 -52.50
C LEU A 51 3.25 2.16 -51.01
N ILE A 52 3.42 3.39 -50.51
CA ILE A 52 3.08 3.75 -49.14
C ILE A 52 1.58 3.57 -48.91
N THR A 53 0.72 4.09 -49.78
CA THR A 53 -0.74 3.97 -49.67
C THR A 53 -1.17 2.51 -49.50
N PHE A 54 -0.76 1.64 -50.42
CA PHE A 54 -1.11 0.22 -50.36
C PHE A 54 -0.52 -0.47 -49.11
N ALA A 55 0.75 -0.22 -48.77
CA ALA A 55 1.37 -0.82 -47.59
C ALA A 55 0.67 -0.43 -46.28
N GLN A 56 0.10 0.78 -46.19
CA GLN A 56 -0.63 1.24 -45.02
C GLN A 56 -2.04 0.66 -44.90
N TYR A 57 -2.73 0.44 -46.02
CA TYR A 57 -4.04 -0.25 -46.01
C TYR A 57 -3.88 -1.77 -45.84
N LEU A 58 -2.89 -2.36 -46.51
CA LEU A 58 -2.64 -3.80 -46.59
C LEU A 58 -1.39 -4.19 -45.78
N TYR A 59 -1.38 -3.81 -44.50
CA TYR A 59 -0.21 -3.98 -43.63
C TYR A 59 0.23 -5.43 -43.38
N LYS A 60 -0.57 -6.45 -43.73
CA LYS A 60 -0.22 -7.88 -43.59
C LYS A 60 0.31 -8.51 -44.89
N CYS A 61 0.01 -7.94 -46.05
CA CYS A 61 0.43 -8.49 -47.35
C CYS A 61 1.96 -8.41 -47.49
N PRO A 62 2.62 -9.38 -48.15
CA PRO A 62 4.04 -9.33 -48.46
C PRO A 62 4.34 -8.27 -49.53
N TYR A 63 5.62 -7.89 -49.66
CA TYR A 63 6.05 -6.82 -50.56
C TYR A 63 5.68 -7.11 -52.02
N GLU A 64 5.83 -8.37 -52.47
CA GLU A 64 5.58 -8.78 -53.85
C GLU A 64 4.11 -8.63 -54.25
N GLU A 65 3.19 -8.86 -53.31
CA GLU A 65 1.77 -8.60 -53.54
C GLU A 65 1.55 -7.10 -53.71
N ILE A 66 2.02 -6.28 -52.76
CA ILE A 66 1.88 -4.82 -52.81
C ILE A 66 2.47 -4.22 -54.09
N ALA A 67 3.66 -4.66 -54.48
CA ALA A 67 4.34 -4.21 -55.69
C ALA A 67 3.52 -4.47 -56.96
N LYS A 68 2.72 -5.54 -56.97
CA LYS A 68 1.78 -5.81 -58.07
C LYS A 68 0.66 -4.76 -58.12
N GLN A 69 0.03 -4.42 -57.00
CA GLN A 69 -1.02 -3.39 -56.99
C GLN A 69 -0.48 -2.01 -57.36
N VAL A 70 0.74 -1.69 -56.89
CA VAL A 70 1.43 -0.45 -57.31
C VAL A 70 1.60 -0.44 -58.82
N LYS A 71 2.08 -1.54 -59.40
CA LYS A 71 2.24 -1.66 -60.86
C LYS A 71 0.91 -1.47 -61.59
N ASP A 72 -0.18 -2.08 -61.12
CA ASP A 72 -1.50 -1.95 -61.76
C ASP A 72 -1.96 -0.47 -61.78
N VAL A 73 -1.72 0.29 -60.71
CA VAL A 73 -2.00 1.74 -60.65
C VAL A 73 -1.06 2.56 -61.55
N MET A 74 0.23 2.19 -61.64
CA MET A 74 1.19 2.85 -62.54
C MET A 74 0.80 2.65 -64.01
N ASP A 75 0.45 1.41 -64.39
CA ASP A 75 0.01 1.08 -65.75
C ASP A 75 -1.27 1.85 -66.11
N LEU A 76 -2.20 2.00 -65.17
CA LEU A 76 -3.37 2.86 -65.34
C LEU A 76 -3.00 4.34 -65.49
N ALA A 77 -2.08 4.87 -64.67
CA ALA A 77 -1.63 6.25 -64.79
C ALA A 77 -1.02 6.53 -66.18
N HIS A 78 -0.13 5.65 -66.68
CA HIS A 78 0.42 5.75 -68.03
C HIS A 78 -0.66 5.67 -69.12
N LYS A 79 -1.64 4.76 -68.97
CA LYS A 79 -2.80 4.66 -69.87
C LYS A 79 -3.59 5.97 -69.89
N CYS A 80 -3.83 6.58 -68.72
CA CYS A 80 -4.59 7.81 -68.59
C CYS A 80 -3.85 9.02 -69.14
N VAL A 81 -2.52 9.10 -68.99
CA VAL A 81 -1.69 10.13 -69.64
C VAL A 81 -1.79 10.02 -71.17
N ALA A 82 -1.93 8.81 -71.72
CA ALA A 82 -2.14 8.61 -73.15
C ALA A 82 -3.58 8.87 -73.62
N ASN A 83 -4.58 8.68 -72.76
CA ASN A 83 -6.00 8.89 -73.06
C ASN A 83 -6.82 9.29 -71.82
N GLU A 84 -6.87 10.59 -71.52
CA GLU A 84 -7.57 11.14 -70.35
C GLU A 84 -9.09 10.90 -70.33
N GLN A 85 -9.70 10.56 -71.48
CA GLN A 85 -11.16 10.40 -71.60
C GLN A 85 -11.65 9.00 -71.26
N ASP A 86 -10.76 8.05 -70.96
CA ASP A 86 -11.16 6.72 -70.55
C ASP A 86 -11.94 6.78 -69.22
N PRO A 87 -13.08 6.07 -69.09
CA PRO A 87 -13.90 6.13 -67.87
C PRO A 87 -13.16 5.78 -66.58
N GLU A 88 -12.10 4.96 -66.63
CA GLU A 88 -11.28 4.65 -65.46
C GLU A 88 -10.41 5.83 -65.02
N CYS A 89 -10.05 6.72 -65.95
CA CYS A 89 -9.23 7.91 -65.70
C CYS A 89 -10.01 9.06 -65.06
N LEU A 90 -11.34 9.04 -65.15
CA LEU A 90 -12.23 10.03 -64.55
C LEU A 90 -12.58 9.72 -63.09
N LYS A 91 -12.12 8.57 -62.56
CA LYS A 91 -12.34 8.19 -61.17
C LYS A 91 -11.40 8.96 -60.24
N PRO A 92 -11.86 9.33 -59.03
CA PRO A 92 -10.97 9.88 -58.01
C PRO A 92 -9.85 8.89 -57.65
N VAL A 93 -8.66 9.41 -57.33
CA VAL A 93 -7.49 8.57 -57.02
C VAL A 93 -7.75 7.59 -55.86
N PRO A 94 -8.41 7.97 -54.75
CA PRO A 94 -8.78 7.01 -53.70
C PRO A 94 -9.69 5.90 -54.17
N THR A 95 -10.65 6.21 -55.04
CA THR A 95 -11.58 5.22 -55.59
C THR A 95 -10.81 4.19 -56.42
N ILE A 96 -9.82 4.62 -57.22
CA ILE A 96 -8.93 3.73 -57.98
C ILE A 96 -8.18 2.79 -57.03
N VAL A 97 -7.53 3.34 -55.99
CA VAL A 97 -6.76 2.54 -55.02
C VAL A 97 -7.65 1.52 -54.30
N LEU A 98 -8.85 1.92 -53.86
CA LEU A 98 -9.79 1.03 -53.18
C LEU A 98 -10.36 -0.04 -54.12
N ASP A 99 -10.60 0.29 -55.39
CA ASP A 99 -10.98 -0.68 -56.42
C ASP A 99 -9.89 -1.75 -56.59
N GLU A 100 -8.61 -1.36 -56.63
CA GLU A 100 -7.48 -2.31 -56.69
C GLU A 100 -7.38 -3.19 -55.45
N ILE A 101 -7.57 -2.62 -54.24
CA ILE A 101 -7.63 -3.42 -53.00
C ILE A 101 -8.76 -4.46 -53.08
N CYS A 102 -9.93 -4.08 -53.60
CA CYS A 102 -11.08 -4.97 -53.70
C CYS A 102 -10.96 -6.04 -54.80
N LYS A 103 -9.99 -5.93 -55.72
CA LYS A 103 -9.66 -6.99 -56.70
C LYS A 103 -8.82 -8.13 -56.10
N ILE A 104 -8.30 -7.98 -54.88
CA ILE A 104 -7.46 -9.00 -54.23
C ILE A 104 -8.31 -10.21 -53.84
N THR A 105 -8.10 -11.34 -54.52
CA THR A 105 -8.93 -12.56 -54.38
C THR A 105 -8.94 -13.15 -52.97
N ARG A 106 -7.84 -13.03 -52.22
CA ARG A 106 -7.69 -13.55 -50.85
C ARG A 106 -7.84 -12.49 -49.75
N LEU A 107 -8.44 -11.33 -50.06
CA LEU A 107 -8.61 -10.24 -49.10
C LEU A 107 -9.38 -10.68 -47.83
N ARG A 108 -10.45 -11.46 -48.02
CA ARG A 108 -11.27 -12.00 -46.92
C ARG A 108 -10.49 -12.99 -46.04
N GLU A 109 -9.63 -13.82 -46.63
CA GLU A 109 -8.80 -14.77 -45.89
C GLU A 109 -7.74 -14.04 -45.03
N ALA A 110 -7.12 -12.98 -45.56
CA ALA A 110 -6.06 -12.25 -44.87
C ALA A 110 -6.56 -11.21 -43.84
N TYR A 111 -7.70 -10.57 -44.08
CA TYR A 111 -8.19 -9.43 -43.29
C TYR A 111 -9.61 -9.57 -42.73
N GLY A 112 -10.30 -10.69 -42.99
CA GLY A 112 -11.62 -10.97 -42.41
C GLY A 112 -12.66 -9.89 -42.75
N GLU A 113 -13.20 -9.24 -41.73
CA GLU A 113 -14.27 -8.23 -41.82
C GLU A 113 -13.90 -7.03 -42.69
N MET A 114 -12.62 -6.72 -42.88
CA MET A 114 -12.20 -5.63 -43.77
C MET A 114 -12.67 -5.84 -45.22
N ALA A 115 -12.80 -7.10 -45.67
CA ALA A 115 -13.32 -7.40 -47.00
C ALA A 115 -14.80 -6.98 -47.17
N ASN A 116 -15.55 -6.80 -46.08
CA ASN A 116 -16.92 -6.28 -46.13
C ASN A 116 -16.95 -4.79 -46.49
N CYS A 117 -15.81 -4.07 -46.44
CA CYS A 117 -15.76 -2.70 -46.94
C CYS A 117 -16.00 -2.61 -48.45
N CYS A 118 -15.61 -3.64 -49.22
CA CYS A 118 -15.76 -3.67 -50.67
C CYS A 118 -17.21 -3.71 -51.17
N SER A 119 -18.19 -4.01 -50.30
CA SER A 119 -19.61 -3.97 -50.66
C SER A 119 -20.27 -2.59 -50.44
N LYS A 120 -19.52 -1.62 -49.89
CA LYS A 120 -19.98 -0.25 -49.65
C LYS A 120 -19.65 0.65 -50.85
N ALA A 121 -20.41 1.73 -51.01
CA ALA A 121 -20.07 2.81 -51.93
C ALA A 121 -19.10 3.81 -51.28
N ASP A 122 -18.41 4.60 -52.08
CA ASP A 122 -17.69 5.77 -51.56
C ASP A 122 -18.70 6.88 -51.19
N PRO A 123 -18.49 7.63 -50.08
CA PRO A 123 -17.30 7.66 -49.22
C PRO A 123 -17.29 6.66 -48.05
N GLU A 124 -18.39 5.93 -47.79
CA GLU A 124 -18.48 5.00 -46.65
C GLU A 124 -17.49 3.83 -46.75
N ARG A 125 -17.15 3.42 -47.97
CA ARG A 125 -16.14 2.39 -48.25
C ARG A 125 -14.76 2.81 -47.74
N ASN A 126 -14.31 4.03 -48.05
CA ASN A 126 -13.04 4.53 -47.52
C ASN A 126 -13.06 4.62 -45.98
N GLN A 127 -14.13 5.17 -45.40
CA GLN A 127 -14.27 5.24 -43.94
C GLN A 127 -14.21 3.85 -43.28
N CYS A 128 -14.82 2.85 -43.93
CA CYS A 128 -14.73 1.47 -43.49
C CYS A 128 -13.27 0.98 -43.50
N PHE A 129 -12.52 1.14 -44.58
CA PHE A 129 -11.11 0.74 -44.62
C PHE A 129 -10.24 1.46 -43.59
N LEU A 130 -10.45 2.77 -43.39
CA LEU A 130 -9.72 3.55 -42.38
C LEU A 130 -9.96 3.04 -40.95
N SER A 131 -11.14 2.47 -40.67
CA SER A 131 -11.43 1.92 -39.33
C SER A 131 -10.55 0.71 -38.97
N PHE A 132 -9.94 0.05 -39.96
CA PHE A 132 -8.99 -1.05 -39.77
C PHE A 132 -7.51 -0.60 -39.70
N LYS A 133 -7.21 0.69 -39.89
CA LYS A 133 -5.86 1.23 -39.67
C LYS A 133 -5.65 1.41 -38.16
N HIS A 134 -4.71 0.67 -37.60
CA HIS A 134 -4.34 0.75 -36.18
C HIS A 134 -2.93 1.33 -36.01
N SER A 135 -2.75 2.25 -35.05
CA SER A 135 -1.47 2.93 -34.80
C SER A 135 -0.34 2.00 -34.33
N SER A 136 -0.65 0.77 -33.93
CA SER A 136 0.32 -0.28 -33.59
C SER A 136 -0.21 -1.64 -34.02
N PRO A 137 0.11 -2.11 -35.24
CA PRO A 137 -0.28 -3.44 -35.67
C PRO A 137 0.56 -4.49 -34.92
N GLY A 138 0.11 -4.91 -33.74
CA GLY A 138 0.78 -5.90 -32.88
C GLY A 138 0.92 -7.31 -33.48
N PHE A 139 0.50 -7.49 -34.72
CA PHE A 139 0.67 -8.69 -35.53
C PHE A 139 2.03 -8.75 -36.23
N LEU A 140 2.69 -7.61 -36.48
CA LEU A 140 3.99 -7.62 -37.16
C LEU A 140 5.11 -7.94 -36.17
N PRO A 141 6.05 -8.84 -36.52
CA PRO A 141 7.23 -9.06 -35.70
C PRO A 141 8.06 -7.78 -35.61
N PRO A 142 8.79 -7.57 -34.50
CA PRO A 142 9.76 -6.49 -34.39
C PRO A 142 10.69 -6.47 -35.61
N TYR A 143 10.88 -5.31 -36.22
CA TYR A 143 11.76 -5.19 -37.37
C TYR A 143 13.19 -5.61 -36.98
N GLN A 144 13.68 -6.67 -37.62
CA GLN A 144 15.05 -7.12 -37.48
C GLN A 144 15.88 -6.44 -38.56
N ARG A 145 16.74 -5.52 -38.13
CA ARG A 145 17.68 -4.86 -39.02
C ARG A 145 18.72 -5.88 -39.51
N PRO A 146 18.99 -5.98 -40.83
CA PRO A 146 20.07 -6.81 -41.34
C PRO A 146 21.45 -6.31 -40.87
N GLU A 147 22.44 -7.21 -40.83
CA GLU A 147 23.81 -6.83 -40.49
C GLU A 147 24.34 -5.73 -41.42
N PRO A 148 25.17 -4.79 -40.90
CA PRO A 148 25.72 -3.66 -41.66
C PRO A 148 26.28 -4.04 -43.05
N GLU A 149 27.05 -5.12 -43.13
CA GLU A 149 27.67 -5.59 -44.37
C GLU A 149 26.63 -6.12 -45.36
N VAL A 150 25.58 -6.79 -44.86
CA VAL A 150 24.46 -7.28 -45.67
C VAL A 150 23.65 -6.12 -46.22
N MET A 151 23.40 -5.09 -45.40
CA MET A 151 22.72 -3.87 -45.84
C MET A 151 23.52 -3.17 -46.95
N CYS A 152 24.82 -2.97 -46.75
CA CYS A 152 25.67 -2.32 -47.74
C CYS A 152 25.75 -3.10 -49.05
N LYS A 153 25.87 -4.44 -48.97
CA LYS A 153 25.87 -5.30 -50.15
C LYS A 153 24.54 -5.22 -50.90
N ALA A 154 23.41 -5.38 -50.20
CA ALA A 154 22.09 -5.31 -50.82
C ALA A 154 21.81 -3.94 -51.46
N PHE A 155 22.24 -2.86 -50.81
CA PHE A 155 22.13 -1.50 -51.33
C PHE A 155 23.00 -1.29 -52.59
N GLN A 156 24.21 -1.84 -52.62
CA GLN A 156 25.10 -1.77 -53.80
C GLN A 156 24.62 -2.63 -54.96
N GLU A 157 24.03 -3.81 -54.68
CA GLU A 157 23.50 -4.72 -55.70
C GLU A 157 22.26 -4.15 -56.39
N ASN A 158 21.30 -3.63 -55.61
CA ASN A 158 20.10 -3.01 -56.16
C ASN A 158 19.53 -1.95 -55.20
N LYS A 159 19.99 -0.71 -55.37
CA LYS A 159 19.55 0.45 -54.61
C LYS A 159 18.03 0.65 -54.64
N GLU A 160 17.42 0.59 -55.83
CA GLU A 160 15.98 0.84 -55.99
C GLU A 160 15.15 -0.20 -55.21
N SER A 161 15.46 -1.49 -55.38
CA SER A 161 14.78 -2.57 -54.66
C SER A 161 14.98 -2.46 -53.15
N PHE A 162 16.20 -2.17 -52.69
CA PHE A 162 16.49 -1.97 -51.28
C PHE A 162 15.65 -0.84 -50.67
N MET A 163 15.61 0.32 -51.33
CA MET A 163 14.86 1.48 -50.85
C MET A 163 13.34 1.25 -50.89
N ALA A 164 12.83 0.57 -51.93
CA ALA A 164 11.42 0.21 -52.01
C ALA A 164 10.99 -0.72 -50.86
N HIS A 165 11.79 -1.74 -50.53
CA HIS A 165 11.55 -2.61 -49.38
C HIS A 165 11.60 -1.83 -48.05
N HIS A 166 12.54 -0.90 -47.91
CA HIS A 166 12.62 -0.05 -46.72
C HIS A 166 11.36 0.80 -46.54
N ILE A 167 10.92 1.50 -47.60
CA ILE A 167 9.70 2.32 -47.61
C ILE A 167 8.49 1.46 -47.24
N TYR A 168 8.35 0.28 -47.83
CA TYR A 168 7.28 -0.66 -47.54
C TYR A 168 7.27 -1.10 -46.06
N GLU A 169 8.42 -1.49 -45.50
CA GLU A 169 8.52 -1.97 -44.12
C GLU A 169 8.22 -0.87 -43.09
N VAL A 170 8.61 0.39 -43.36
CA VAL A 170 8.25 1.56 -42.54
C VAL A 170 6.75 1.85 -42.65
N SER A 171 6.20 1.86 -43.86
CA SER A 171 4.81 2.23 -44.14
C SER A 171 3.81 1.30 -43.45
N ARG A 172 3.99 -0.02 -43.57
CA ARG A 172 3.09 -1.01 -42.95
C ARG A 172 3.14 -1.00 -41.42
N ARG A 173 4.23 -0.51 -40.83
CA ARG A 173 4.39 -0.37 -39.36
C ARG A 173 3.86 0.97 -38.84
N HIS A 174 3.74 1.97 -39.70
CA HIS A 174 3.31 3.32 -39.36
C HIS A 174 2.17 3.79 -40.27
N PRO A 175 0.97 3.21 -40.17
CA PRO A 175 -0.13 3.41 -41.13
C PRO A 175 -0.74 4.82 -41.18
N PHE A 176 -0.34 5.70 -40.25
CA PHE A 176 -0.73 7.11 -40.18
C PHE A 176 0.43 8.08 -40.41
N LEU A 177 1.66 7.59 -40.64
CA LEU A 177 2.77 8.46 -40.99
C LEU A 177 2.61 8.89 -42.45
N TYR A 178 2.64 10.19 -42.71
CA TYR A 178 2.32 10.70 -44.06
C TYR A 178 3.35 10.30 -45.10
N ALA A 179 2.90 9.94 -46.29
CA ALA A 179 3.78 9.57 -47.39
C ALA A 179 4.89 10.59 -47.72
N PRO A 180 4.65 11.92 -47.83
CA PRO A 180 5.74 12.84 -48.13
C PRO A 180 6.82 12.84 -47.04
N THR A 181 6.45 12.54 -45.79
CA THR A 181 7.39 12.39 -44.68
C THR A 181 8.16 11.09 -44.76
N ILE A 182 7.53 9.97 -45.11
CA ILE A 182 8.21 8.67 -45.30
C ILE A 182 9.23 8.77 -46.43
N LEU A 183 8.85 9.38 -47.56
CA LEU A 183 9.75 9.58 -48.69
C LEU A 183 10.98 10.42 -48.30
N ALA A 184 10.79 11.50 -47.53
CA ALA A 184 11.91 12.31 -47.05
C ALA A 184 12.82 11.55 -46.07
N LEU A 185 12.24 10.75 -45.17
CA LEU A 185 13.01 9.89 -44.26
C LEU A 185 13.75 8.78 -45.01
N ALA A 186 13.19 8.27 -46.11
CA ALA A 186 13.88 7.30 -46.97
C ALA A 186 15.11 7.92 -47.62
N VAL A 187 15.05 9.18 -48.06
CA VAL A 187 16.22 9.92 -48.56
C VAL A 187 17.29 10.10 -47.45
N ASP A 188 16.88 10.40 -46.21
CA ASP A 188 17.82 10.45 -45.07
C ASP A 188 18.53 9.09 -44.85
N VAL A 189 17.80 7.97 -45.00
CA VAL A 189 18.36 6.61 -44.89
C VAL A 189 19.31 6.31 -46.04
N GLU A 190 18.93 6.66 -47.27
CA GLU A 190 19.75 6.50 -48.45
C GLU A 190 21.10 7.21 -48.29
N HIS A 191 21.08 8.50 -47.91
CA HIS A 191 22.30 9.26 -47.64
C HIS A 191 23.13 8.68 -46.49
N ALA A 192 22.48 8.17 -45.44
CA ALA A 192 23.19 7.52 -44.34
C ALA A 192 23.93 6.25 -44.79
N ILE A 193 23.28 5.41 -45.60
CA ILE A 193 23.86 4.17 -46.13
C ILE A 193 24.96 4.49 -47.14
N GLU A 194 24.73 5.39 -48.10
CA GLU A 194 25.72 5.79 -49.10
C GLU A 194 27.02 6.32 -48.48
N HIS A 195 26.89 7.05 -47.37
CA HIS A 195 28.02 7.55 -46.61
C HIS A 195 28.68 6.44 -45.80
N CYS A 196 27.93 5.77 -44.94
CA CYS A 196 28.50 4.82 -43.97
C CYS A 196 29.06 3.55 -44.62
N CYS A 197 28.55 3.11 -45.77
CA CYS A 197 29.08 1.94 -46.48
C CYS A 197 30.46 2.20 -47.13
N LYS A 198 30.95 3.44 -47.10
CA LYS A 198 32.29 3.83 -47.56
C LYS A 198 33.28 4.06 -46.41
N GLU A 199 32.80 4.02 -45.16
CA GLU A 199 33.61 4.27 -43.97
C GLU A 199 34.34 3.00 -43.51
N ALA A 200 35.50 3.16 -42.85
CA ALA A 200 36.27 2.03 -42.33
C ALA A 200 35.55 1.28 -41.19
N THR A 201 34.66 1.97 -40.47
CA THR A 201 33.86 1.42 -39.36
C THR A 201 32.37 1.51 -39.67
N THR A 202 31.93 0.78 -40.70
CA THR A 202 30.55 0.75 -41.23
C THR A 202 29.49 0.55 -40.15
N SER A 203 29.68 -0.45 -39.27
CA SER A 203 28.73 -0.78 -38.20
C SER A 203 28.46 0.40 -37.27
N ILE A 204 29.50 1.04 -36.72
CA ILE A 204 29.38 2.18 -35.81
C ILE A 204 28.69 3.37 -36.49
N CYS A 205 29.05 3.64 -37.75
CA CYS A 205 28.46 4.74 -38.51
C CYS A 205 26.95 4.54 -38.73
N LEU A 206 26.56 3.34 -39.20
CA LEU A 206 25.16 3.02 -39.46
C LEU A 206 24.35 2.98 -38.15
N ASP A 207 24.90 2.44 -37.07
CA ASP A 207 24.22 2.38 -35.78
C ASP A 207 23.94 3.78 -35.23
N GLY A 208 24.89 4.72 -35.37
CA GLY A 208 24.67 6.11 -35.00
C GLY A 208 23.60 6.80 -35.84
N LYS A 209 23.72 6.76 -37.18
CA LYS A 209 22.82 7.52 -38.08
C LYS A 209 21.41 6.94 -38.15
N LEU A 210 21.27 5.61 -38.28
CA LEU A 210 19.97 4.97 -38.44
C LEU A 210 19.14 4.99 -37.15
N SER A 211 19.78 4.99 -35.98
CA SER A 211 19.08 5.13 -34.70
C SER A 211 18.41 6.50 -34.56
N LEU A 212 19.08 7.58 -34.95
CA LEU A 212 18.52 8.94 -34.97
C LEU A 212 17.34 9.06 -35.95
N ILE A 213 17.44 8.41 -37.12
CA ILE A 213 16.33 8.39 -38.09
C ILE A 213 15.15 7.60 -37.53
N LYS A 214 15.39 6.43 -36.90
CA LYS A 214 14.35 5.64 -36.25
C LYS A 214 13.61 6.41 -35.16
N GLU A 215 14.33 7.13 -34.30
CA GLU A 215 13.72 8.00 -33.28
C GLU A 215 12.83 9.09 -33.92
N ARG A 216 13.28 9.66 -35.04
CA ARG A 216 12.52 10.65 -35.80
C ARG A 216 11.24 10.05 -36.41
N VAL A 217 11.31 8.85 -37.00
CA VAL A 217 10.15 8.11 -37.52
C VAL A 217 9.11 7.92 -36.42
N LEU A 218 9.54 7.46 -35.24
CA LEU A 218 8.64 7.22 -34.11
C LEU A 218 7.97 8.50 -33.61
N LEU A 219 8.71 9.62 -33.55
CA LEU A 219 8.18 10.92 -33.16
C LEU A 219 7.16 11.44 -34.19
N LEU A 220 7.50 11.41 -35.47
CA LEU A 220 6.65 11.93 -36.54
C LEU A 220 5.39 11.08 -36.73
N SER A 221 5.50 9.76 -36.56
CA SER A 221 4.33 8.87 -36.58
C SER A 221 3.33 9.25 -35.50
N LYS A 222 3.78 9.46 -34.26
CA LYS A 222 2.93 9.93 -33.15
C LYS A 222 2.34 11.30 -33.44
N LYS A 223 3.12 12.22 -34.03
CA LYS A 223 2.66 13.57 -34.37
C LYS A 223 1.57 13.56 -35.46
N CYS A 224 1.72 12.73 -36.50
CA CYS A 224 0.71 12.60 -37.55
C CYS A 224 -0.59 11.99 -36.99
N THR A 225 -0.49 10.93 -36.18
CA THR A 225 -1.65 10.36 -35.47
C THR A 225 -2.31 11.40 -34.57
N TYR A 226 -1.52 12.20 -33.85
CA TYR A 226 -2.02 13.28 -33.01
C TYR A 226 -2.82 14.31 -33.79
N ILE A 227 -2.28 14.78 -34.92
CA ILE A 227 -2.94 15.76 -35.79
C ILE A 227 -4.25 15.21 -36.34
N CYS A 228 -4.26 13.97 -36.84
CA CYS A 228 -5.50 13.33 -37.30
C CYS A 228 -6.53 13.19 -36.18
N GLY A 229 -6.08 12.93 -34.95
CA GLY A 229 -6.94 12.92 -33.77
C GLY A 229 -7.61 14.27 -33.49
N ILE A 230 -6.89 15.38 -33.67
CA ILE A 230 -7.47 16.73 -33.51
C ILE A 230 -8.55 16.96 -34.56
N LEU A 231 -8.23 16.74 -35.84
CA LEU A 231 -9.16 16.95 -36.94
C LEU A 231 -10.44 16.11 -36.76
N LYS A 232 -10.28 14.82 -36.44
CA LYS A 232 -11.40 13.90 -36.23
C LYS A 232 -12.28 14.32 -35.05
N LYS A 233 -11.69 14.74 -33.93
CA LYS A 233 -12.43 14.97 -32.68
C LYS A 233 -12.97 16.39 -32.54
N PHE A 234 -12.19 17.40 -32.92
CA PHE A 234 -12.51 18.82 -32.69
C PHE A 234 -12.81 19.62 -33.97
N GLY A 235 -12.69 18.98 -35.14
CA GLY A 235 -13.04 19.56 -36.43
C GLY A 235 -12.01 20.53 -37.01
N GLU A 236 -12.23 20.88 -38.27
CA GLU A 236 -11.35 21.73 -39.10
C GLU A 236 -11.08 23.10 -38.47
N ARG A 237 -12.10 23.77 -37.90
CA ARG A 237 -11.96 25.08 -37.27
C ARG A 237 -10.91 25.10 -36.17
N THR A 238 -10.94 24.11 -35.27
CA THR A 238 -9.98 24.00 -34.16
C THR A 238 -8.58 23.71 -34.69
N PHE A 239 -8.49 22.85 -35.70
CA PHE A 239 -7.24 22.54 -36.37
C PHE A 239 -6.62 23.76 -37.05
N GLN A 240 -7.42 24.53 -37.80
CA GLN A 240 -6.98 25.77 -38.43
C GLN A 240 -6.50 26.79 -37.41
N ALA A 241 -7.20 26.96 -36.28
CA ALA A 241 -6.75 27.85 -35.22
C ALA A 241 -5.39 27.41 -34.64
N ASN A 242 -5.21 26.11 -34.38
CA ASN A 242 -3.93 25.58 -33.89
C ASN A 242 -2.79 25.78 -34.89
N THR A 243 -3.06 25.53 -36.17
CA THR A 243 -2.12 25.75 -37.27
C THR A 243 -1.83 27.24 -37.46
N LEU A 244 -2.82 28.10 -37.34
CA LEU A 244 -2.66 29.56 -37.39
C LEU A 244 -1.69 30.03 -36.32
N ALA A 245 -1.84 29.56 -35.07
CA ALA A 245 -0.92 29.90 -34.00
C ALA A 245 0.53 29.49 -34.33
N LEU A 246 0.73 28.24 -34.75
CA LEU A 246 2.05 27.68 -35.07
C LEU A 246 2.71 28.40 -36.27
N ILE A 247 1.97 28.60 -37.36
CA ILE A 247 2.50 29.18 -38.59
C ILE A 247 2.75 30.69 -38.40
N SER A 248 1.96 31.38 -37.58
CA SER A 248 2.22 32.78 -37.19
C SER A 248 3.51 32.93 -36.39
N GLN A 249 3.83 31.97 -35.50
CA GLN A 249 5.12 31.94 -34.79
C GLN A 249 6.29 31.60 -35.70
N LYS A 250 6.09 30.69 -36.66
CA LYS A 250 7.15 30.24 -37.58
C LYS A 250 7.50 31.31 -38.61
N PHE A 251 6.49 32.02 -39.12
CA PHE A 251 6.60 33.05 -40.16
C PHE A 251 6.07 34.40 -39.67
N PRO A 252 6.65 34.99 -38.62
CA PRO A 252 6.11 36.16 -37.95
C PRO A 252 6.20 37.44 -38.78
N LYS A 253 6.90 37.45 -39.92
CA LYS A 253 6.98 38.59 -40.86
C LYS A 253 5.84 38.62 -41.89
N ALA A 254 5.30 37.46 -42.24
CA ALA A 254 4.24 37.36 -43.25
C ALA A 254 2.93 37.97 -42.74
N SER A 255 2.14 38.53 -43.65
CA SER A 255 0.87 39.19 -43.35
C SER A 255 -0.23 38.18 -42.94
N PHE A 256 -1.25 38.64 -42.23
CA PHE A 256 -2.39 37.81 -41.84
C PHE A 256 -3.06 37.12 -43.03
N SER A 257 -3.16 37.79 -44.19
CA SER A 257 -3.77 37.21 -45.39
C SER A 257 -2.93 36.06 -45.98
N GLU A 258 -1.61 36.22 -46.02
CA GLU A 258 -0.69 35.16 -46.50
C GLU A 258 -0.69 33.95 -45.58
N ILE A 259 -0.66 34.18 -44.26
CA ILE A 259 -0.73 33.12 -43.26
C ILE A 259 -2.09 32.42 -43.30
N SER A 260 -3.20 33.17 -43.34
CA SER A 260 -4.54 32.60 -43.40
C SER A 260 -4.78 31.74 -44.64
N LYS A 261 -4.17 32.10 -45.78
CA LYS A 261 -4.19 31.27 -46.98
C LYS A 261 -3.51 29.92 -46.71
N ILE A 262 -2.24 29.95 -46.31
CA ILE A 262 -1.47 28.72 -46.06
C ILE A 262 -2.09 27.86 -44.97
N VAL A 263 -2.70 28.45 -43.93
CA VAL A 263 -3.40 27.68 -42.89
C VAL A 263 -4.54 26.85 -43.47
N LYS A 264 -5.30 27.39 -44.45
CA LYS A 264 -6.37 26.65 -45.14
C LYS A 264 -5.79 25.55 -46.00
N ASP A 265 -4.73 25.84 -46.75
CA ASP A 265 -4.09 24.86 -47.63
C ASP A 265 -3.46 23.72 -46.80
N ILE A 266 -2.81 24.03 -45.67
CA ILE A 266 -2.28 23.05 -44.71
C ILE A 266 -3.40 22.21 -44.09
N ALA A 267 -4.51 22.84 -43.68
CA ALA A 267 -5.66 22.10 -43.16
C ALA A 267 -6.17 21.08 -44.16
N HIS A 268 -6.22 21.48 -45.43
CA HIS A 268 -6.63 20.59 -46.50
C HIS A 268 -5.68 19.41 -46.72
N VAL A 269 -4.37 19.67 -46.80
CA VAL A 269 -3.35 18.60 -46.86
C VAL A 269 -3.54 17.59 -45.72
N HIS A 270 -3.71 18.07 -44.49
CA HIS A 270 -3.90 17.17 -43.35
C HIS A 270 -5.22 16.38 -43.43
N GLU A 271 -6.30 16.95 -43.95
CA GLU A 271 -7.55 16.22 -44.17
C GLU A 271 -7.37 15.05 -45.14
N GLU A 272 -6.70 15.27 -46.27
CA GLU A 272 -6.38 14.24 -47.27
C GLU A 272 -5.49 13.14 -46.66
N CYS A 273 -4.37 13.53 -46.04
CA CYS A 273 -3.45 12.57 -45.42
C CYS A 273 -4.15 11.73 -44.34
N CYS A 274 -5.00 12.34 -43.51
CA CYS A 274 -5.75 11.64 -42.47
C CYS A 274 -6.89 10.78 -43.03
N ALA A 275 -7.40 11.09 -44.21
CA ALA A 275 -8.34 10.27 -44.96
C ALA A 275 -7.68 9.09 -45.71
N GLY A 276 -6.36 8.92 -45.55
CA GLY A 276 -5.59 7.83 -46.17
C GLY A 276 -5.20 8.08 -47.62
N ASP A 277 -5.46 9.29 -48.12
CA ASP A 277 -5.18 9.70 -49.48
C ASP A 277 -3.75 10.22 -49.61
N MET A 278 -2.80 9.30 -49.57
CA MET A 278 -1.38 9.65 -49.47
C MET A 278 -0.80 10.20 -50.77
N ILE A 279 -1.46 10.00 -51.92
CA ILE A 279 -1.01 10.54 -53.21
C ILE A 279 -1.40 12.02 -53.30
N GLU A 280 -2.68 12.36 -53.08
CA GLU A 280 -3.15 13.76 -53.06
C GLU A 280 -2.43 14.55 -51.97
N CYS A 281 -2.35 14.00 -50.75
CA CYS A 281 -1.60 14.56 -49.62
C CYS A 281 -0.13 14.92 -49.96
N THR A 282 0.55 14.08 -50.77
CA THR A 282 1.94 14.34 -51.17
C THR A 282 2.03 15.53 -52.11
N ASP A 283 1.09 15.61 -53.05
CA ASP A 283 1.05 16.63 -54.09
C ASP A 283 0.65 17.99 -53.53
N ASP A 284 -0.47 18.06 -52.82
CA ASP A 284 -0.96 19.29 -52.19
C ASP A 284 0.07 19.83 -51.16
N ARG A 285 0.80 18.96 -50.44
CA ARG A 285 1.91 19.40 -49.58
C ARG A 285 3.04 20.03 -50.39
N ALA A 286 3.39 19.44 -51.53
CA ALA A 286 4.42 19.99 -52.41
C ALA A 286 3.99 21.35 -52.97
N GLU A 287 2.72 21.52 -53.35
CA GLU A 287 2.16 22.79 -53.80
C GLU A 287 2.27 23.89 -52.73
N VAL A 288 1.84 23.59 -51.50
CA VAL A 288 1.94 24.53 -50.36
C VAL A 288 3.38 24.98 -50.13
N VAL A 289 4.32 24.03 -50.18
CA VAL A 289 5.74 24.32 -50.00
C VAL A 289 6.30 25.14 -51.17
N ASN A 290 5.90 24.83 -52.41
CA ASN A 290 6.28 25.61 -53.60
C ASN A 290 5.81 27.06 -53.48
N TYR A 291 4.58 27.26 -53.01
CA TYR A 291 4.03 28.58 -52.76
C TYR A 291 4.86 29.35 -51.71
N ILE A 292 5.16 28.70 -50.57
CA ILE A 292 6.02 29.28 -49.52
C ILE A 292 7.39 29.68 -50.08
N CYS A 293 8.03 28.79 -50.86
CA CYS A 293 9.33 29.04 -51.46
C CYS A 293 9.31 30.14 -52.53
N SER A 294 8.24 30.25 -53.32
CA SER A 294 8.06 31.33 -54.30
C SER A 294 8.02 32.73 -53.65
N LYS A 295 7.70 32.78 -52.35
CA LYS A 295 7.61 33.98 -51.53
C LYS A 295 8.51 33.90 -50.29
N GLN A 296 9.65 33.22 -50.39
CA GLN A 296 10.52 32.93 -49.25
C GLN A 296 10.94 34.18 -48.44
N ASP A 297 11.20 35.31 -49.12
CA ASP A 297 11.59 36.57 -48.45
C ASP A 297 10.44 37.19 -47.62
N ILE A 298 9.18 36.84 -47.91
CA ILE A 298 8.01 37.23 -47.13
C ILE A 298 7.83 36.30 -45.91
N PHE A 299 8.06 35.00 -46.10
CA PHE A 299 7.78 33.99 -45.08
C PHE A 299 8.90 33.84 -44.05
N SER A 300 10.13 33.60 -44.48
CA SER A 300 11.23 33.39 -43.54
C SER A 300 12.61 33.49 -44.18
N SER A 301 13.52 34.13 -43.47
CA SER A 301 14.94 34.08 -43.80
C SER A 301 15.57 32.69 -43.62
N LYS A 302 14.94 31.81 -42.84
CA LYS A 302 15.49 30.50 -42.40
C LYS A 302 15.17 29.35 -43.36
N ILE A 303 14.52 29.59 -44.49
CA ILE A 303 14.11 28.55 -45.47
C ILE A 303 14.83 28.63 -46.81
N LYS A 304 15.78 29.56 -46.99
CA LYS A 304 16.48 29.77 -48.28
C LYS A 304 17.13 28.49 -48.80
N ASP A 305 17.97 27.87 -47.97
CA ASP A 305 18.65 26.62 -48.29
C ASP A 305 17.68 25.44 -48.50
N CYS A 306 16.48 25.50 -47.91
CA CYS A 306 15.46 24.48 -48.11
C CYS A 306 14.85 24.58 -49.51
N CYS A 307 14.61 25.79 -50.00
CA CYS A 307 13.90 26.03 -51.26
C CYS A 307 14.71 25.63 -52.51
N GLU A 308 16.00 25.42 -52.36
CA GLU A 308 16.92 24.92 -53.40
C GLU A 308 16.95 23.39 -53.51
N LYS A 309 16.32 22.67 -52.56
CA LYS A 309 16.33 21.20 -52.52
C LYS A 309 15.31 20.57 -53.47
N PRO A 310 15.48 19.28 -53.83
CA PRO A 310 14.48 18.49 -54.54
C PRO A 310 13.13 18.43 -53.79
N VAL A 311 12.03 18.19 -54.50
CA VAL A 311 10.65 18.38 -53.99
C VAL A 311 10.37 17.72 -52.62
N VAL A 312 10.78 16.46 -52.43
CA VAL A 312 10.55 15.70 -51.19
C VAL A 312 11.40 16.24 -50.04
N GLU A 313 12.70 16.47 -50.28
CA GLU A 313 13.61 17.03 -49.27
C GLU A 313 13.26 18.48 -48.91
N ARG A 314 12.89 19.29 -49.90
CA ARG A 314 12.45 20.68 -49.73
C ARG A 314 11.24 20.75 -48.81
N SER A 315 10.24 19.89 -49.05
CA SER A 315 9.01 19.86 -48.26
C SER A 315 9.30 19.58 -46.78
N GLU A 316 10.12 18.58 -46.50
CA GLU A 316 10.47 18.25 -45.13
C GLU A 316 11.41 19.29 -44.48
N CYS A 317 12.33 19.87 -45.26
CA CYS A 317 13.22 20.93 -44.80
C CYS A 317 12.44 22.19 -44.38
N VAL A 318 11.50 22.67 -45.21
CA VAL A 318 10.67 23.85 -44.89
C VAL A 318 9.84 23.60 -43.63
N VAL A 319 9.23 22.42 -43.49
CA VAL A 319 8.46 22.07 -42.28
C VAL A 319 9.34 22.05 -41.03
N ARG A 320 10.60 21.59 -41.13
CA ARG A 320 11.55 21.50 -40.01
C ARG A 320 12.38 22.75 -39.76
N ALA A 321 12.35 23.73 -40.66
CA ALA A 321 13.07 24.98 -40.51
C ALA A 321 12.74 25.67 -39.18
N GLN A 322 13.72 26.37 -38.61
CA GLN A 322 13.54 27.12 -37.37
C GLN A 322 12.54 28.28 -37.56
N PHE A 323 12.00 28.78 -36.45
CA PHE A 323 11.14 29.96 -36.47
C PHE A 323 11.98 31.18 -36.88
N ASP A 324 11.42 32.08 -37.68
CA ASP A 324 12.11 33.33 -38.00
C ASP A 324 12.09 34.30 -36.82
N ASP A 325 12.96 35.30 -36.87
CA ASP A 325 13.08 36.31 -35.83
C ASP A 325 11.82 37.19 -35.78
N THR A 326 11.32 37.48 -34.58
CA THR A 326 10.13 38.33 -34.39
C THR A 326 10.42 39.75 -34.90
N PRO A 327 9.56 40.33 -35.77
CA PRO A 327 9.80 41.67 -36.32
C PRO A 327 9.89 42.73 -35.23
N GLU A 328 10.84 43.66 -35.38
CA GLU A 328 10.91 44.86 -34.55
C GLU A 328 9.80 45.86 -34.92
N GLY A 329 9.39 46.69 -33.95
CA GLY A 329 8.44 47.79 -34.20
C GLY A 329 6.98 47.37 -34.42
N LEU A 330 6.59 46.15 -34.05
CA LEU A 330 5.19 45.72 -34.12
C LEU A 330 4.28 46.61 -33.25
N PRO A 331 3.08 47.00 -33.74
CA PRO A 331 2.13 47.77 -32.95
C PRO A 331 1.75 47.07 -31.64
N LEU A 332 1.56 47.87 -30.59
CA LEU A 332 1.08 47.40 -29.28
C LEU A 332 -0.33 46.80 -29.42
N LEU A 333 -0.50 45.55 -28.99
CA LEU A 333 -1.79 44.86 -29.03
C LEU A 333 -2.84 45.58 -28.19
N ALA A 334 -2.44 46.13 -27.04
CA ALA A 334 -3.31 46.87 -26.13
C ALA A 334 -4.07 48.00 -26.87
N LYS A 335 -3.41 48.74 -27.75
CA LYS A 335 -4.04 49.83 -28.50
C LYS A 335 -5.24 49.38 -29.34
N LYS A 336 -5.16 48.20 -29.96
CA LYS A 336 -6.20 47.67 -30.86
C LYS A 336 -7.23 46.80 -30.15
N TYR A 337 -6.80 46.01 -29.18
CA TYR A 337 -7.63 44.96 -28.57
C TYR A 337 -8.10 45.32 -27.15
N ILE A 338 -7.56 46.36 -26.51
CA ILE A 338 -7.88 46.71 -25.11
C ILE A 338 -8.33 48.17 -24.97
N GLU A 339 -7.59 49.11 -25.54
CA GLU A 339 -7.81 50.56 -25.37
C GLU A 339 -8.83 51.14 -26.37
N ASP A 340 -8.98 50.52 -27.54
CA ASP A 340 -9.95 50.96 -28.55
C ASP A 340 -11.37 50.81 -28.00
N LYS A 341 -12.17 51.88 -28.07
CA LYS A 341 -13.56 51.91 -27.58
C LYS A 341 -14.53 51.16 -28.50
N GLU A 342 -14.11 50.86 -29.71
CA GLU A 342 -14.95 50.24 -30.74
C GLU A 342 -14.69 48.73 -30.90
N VAL A 343 -13.92 48.05 -30.03
CA VAL A 343 -13.57 46.61 -30.14
C VAL A 343 -14.79 45.70 -30.36
N CYS A 344 -15.92 46.02 -29.74
CA CYS A 344 -17.14 45.22 -29.87
C CYS A 344 -17.76 45.27 -31.26
N LYS A 345 -17.53 46.32 -32.05
CA LYS A 345 -18.10 46.47 -33.39
C LYS A 345 -17.51 45.49 -34.40
N PRO A 346 -16.18 45.38 -34.62
CA PRO A 346 -15.61 44.38 -35.50
C PRO A 346 -15.77 42.95 -34.94
N PHE A 347 -15.77 42.78 -33.61
CA PHE A 347 -16.02 41.48 -32.99
C PHE A 347 -17.43 40.94 -33.29
N THR A 348 -18.47 41.78 -33.16
CA THR A 348 -19.86 41.37 -33.43
C THR A 348 -20.14 41.24 -34.93
N ALA A 349 -19.49 42.04 -35.77
CA ALA A 349 -19.66 41.98 -37.23
C ALA A 349 -19.01 40.74 -37.87
N GLY A 350 -17.93 40.21 -37.30
CA GLY A 350 -17.17 39.11 -37.89
C GLY A 350 -16.30 38.38 -36.87
N GLN A 351 -16.95 37.75 -35.88
CA GLN A 351 -16.30 37.13 -34.72
C GLN A 351 -15.12 36.22 -35.08
N ASP A 352 -15.30 35.31 -36.04
CA ASP A 352 -14.27 34.33 -36.40
C ASP A 352 -13.03 34.99 -37.00
N VAL A 353 -13.23 35.97 -37.90
CA VAL A 353 -12.13 36.69 -38.55
C VAL A 353 -11.40 37.57 -37.53
N PHE A 354 -12.15 38.25 -36.66
CA PHE A 354 -11.59 39.08 -35.60
C PHE A 354 -10.73 38.25 -34.61
N MET A 355 -11.24 37.09 -34.18
CA MET A 355 -10.51 36.20 -33.28
C MET A 355 -9.31 35.54 -33.95
N ALA A 356 -9.39 35.22 -35.25
CA ALA A 356 -8.25 34.72 -36.01
C ALA A 356 -7.15 35.78 -36.13
N GLU A 357 -7.50 37.05 -36.39
CA GLU A 357 -6.53 38.14 -36.45
C GLU A 357 -5.90 38.40 -35.07
N PHE A 358 -6.68 38.37 -33.99
CA PHE A 358 -6.16 38.43 -32.63
C PHE A 358 -5.15 37.30 -32.36
N LEU A 359 -5.51 36.05 -32.69
CA LEU A 359 -4.63 34.90 -32.50
C LEU A 359 -3.35 35.05 -33.32
N TYR A 360 -3.44 35.45 -34.59
CA TYR A 360 -2.28 35.72 -35.44
C TYR A 360 -1.33 36.76 -34.81
N GLU A 361 -1.87 37.91 -34.40
CA GLU A 361 -1.08 39.00 -33.83
C GLU A 361 -0.47 38.59 -32.47
N TYR A 362 -1.20 37.86 -31.64
CA TYR A 362 -0.68 37.38 -30.38
C TYR A 362 0.41 36.30 -30.59
N SER A 363 0.14 35.30 -31.44
CA SER A 363 1.06 34.19 -31.70
C SER A 363 2.40 34.64 -32.29
N ARG A 364 2.40 35.53 -33.29
CA ARG A 364 3.65 36.00 -33.92
C ARG A 364 4.59 36.77 -32.98
N ARG A 365 4.09 37.23 -31.82
CA ARG A 365 4.86 37.94 -30.78
C ARG A 365 5.34 37.04 -29.65
N HIS A 366 4.82 35.81 -29.57
CA HIS A 366 5.03 34.92 -28.43
C HIS A 366 5.52 33.53 -28.86
N PRO A 367 6.72 33.40 -29.48
CA PRO A 367 7.29 32.11 -29.84
C PRO A 367 7.61 31.20 -28.64
N GLU A 368 7.63 31.76 -27.43
CA GLU A 368 7.84 31.06 -26.16
C GLU A 368 6.58 30.36 -25.62
N PHE A 369 5.41 30.57 -26.24
CA PHE A 369 4.17 29.88 -25.88
C PHE A 369 3.89 28.70 -26.83
N SER A 370 3.17 27.71 -26.34
CA SER A 370 2.67 26.60 -27.15
C SER A 370 1.39 27.01 -27.91
N SER A 371 1.07 26.32 -29.00
CA SER A 371 -0.19 26.57 -29.71
C SER A 371 -1.43 26.36 -28.83
N PRO A 372 -1.56 25.30 -27.99
CA PRO A 372 -2.72 25.15 -27.11
C PRO A 372 -2.84 26.28 -26.06
N MET A 373 -1.72 26.82 -25.56
CA MET A 373 -1.72 27.97 -24.66
C MET A 373 -2.22 29.24 -25.36
N LEU A 374 -1.76 29.49 -26.59
CA LEU A 374 -2.22 30.61 -27.41
C LEU A 374 -3.73 30.50 -27.72
N LEU A 375 -4.22 29.30 -28.01
CA LEU A 375 -5.64 29.05 -28.17
C LEU A 375 -6.44 29.30 -26.90
N ARG A 376 -5.90 28.97 -25.72
CA ARG A 376 -6.54 29.28 -24.44
C ARG A 376 -6.64 30.78 -24.19
N ILE A 377 -5.60 31.54 -24.53
CA ILE A 377 -5.60 33.00 -24.45
C ILE A 377 -6.68 33.57 -25.39
N ALA A 378 -6.73 33.11 -26.64
CA ALA A 378 -7.75 33.53 -27.60
C ALA A 378 -9.17 33.18 -27.13
N LYS A 379 -9.39 31.97 -26.62
CA LYS A 379 -10.69 31.54 -26.05
C LYS A 379 -11.08 32.38 -24.83
N GLY A 380 -10.13 32.67 -23.94
CA GLY A 380 -10.36 33.54 -22.78
C GLY A 380 -10.77 34.95 -23.19
N TYR A 381 -10.07 35.51 -24.18
CA TYR A 381 -10.36 36.83 -24.72
C TYR A 381 -11.74 36.87 -25.41
N GLU A 382 -12.07 35.84 -26.20
CA GLU A 382 -13.38 35.66 -26.80
C GLU A 382 -14.50 35.63 -25.75
N SER A 383 -14.32 34.88 -24.66
CA SER A 383 -15.28 34.84 -23.55
C SER A 383 -15.47 36.20 -22.88
N ILE A 384 -14.38 36.95 -22.68
CA ILE A 384 -14.44 38.31 -22.12
C ILE A 384 -15.25 39.22 -23.03
N LEU A 385 -15.01 39.20 -24.34
CA LEU A 385 -15.77 40.02 -25.29
C LEU A 385 -17.24 39.60 -25.38
N LYS A 386 -17.55 38.29 -25.36
CA LYS A 386 -18.94 37.79 -25.31
C LYS A 386 -19.72 38.28 -24.09
N GLU A 387 -19.03 38.51 -22.98
CA GLU A 387 -19.61 39.07 -21.76
C GLU A 387 -19.68 40.62 -21.84
N CYS A 388 -18.56 41.27 -22.12
CA CYS A 388 -18.41 42.72 -22.03
C CYS A 388 -19.17 43.47 -23.12
N CYS A 389 -19.25 42.96 -24.34
CA CYS A 389 -19.95 43.62 -25.43
C CYS A 389 -21.49 43.63 -25.28
N LYS A 390 -22.01 43.03 -24.21
CA LYS A 390 -23.43 43.09 -23.82
C LYS A 390 -23.70 44.11 -22.70
N LYS A 391 -22.65 44.71 -22.12
CA LYS A 391 -22.75 45.71 -21.04
C LYS A 391 -22.79 47.12 -21.59
N GLU A 392 -23.45 48.04 -20.88
CA GLU A 392 -23.52 49.47 -21.26
C GLU A 392 -22.12 50.12 -21.34
N SER A 393 -21.23 49.79 -20.41
CA SER A 393 -19.82 50.22 -20.41
C SER A 393 -18.89 49.11 -20.93
N ALA A 394 -19.11 48.66 -22.17
CA ALA A 394 -18.33 47.57 -22.77
C ALA A 394 -16.81 47.80 -22.70
N SER A 395 -16.33 49.02 -23.00
CA SER A 395 -14.91 49.37 -23.01
C SER A 395 -14.24 49.34 -21.65
N GLU A 396 -14.97 49.69 -20.59
CA GLU A 396 -14.48 49.58 -19.22
C GLU A 396 -14.45 48.11 -18.76
N CYS A 397 -15.36 47.27 -19.28
CA CYS A 397 -15.36 45.85 -18.96
C CYS A 397 -14.15 45.12 -19.58
N TYR A 398 -13.87 45.32 -20.88
CA TYR A 398 -12.75 44.63 -21.54
C TYR A 398 -11.39 45.30 -21.34
N SER A 399 -11.30 46.50 -20.75
CA SER A 399 -10.02 47.10 -20.39
C SER A 399 -9.22 46.27 -19.37
N HIS A 400 -9.91 45.43 -18.60
CA HIS A 400 -9.30 44.46 -17.65
C HIS A 400 -8.98 43.09 -18.27
N ALA A 401 -9.09 42.94 -19.59
CA ALA A 401 -8.90 41.63 -20.22
C ALA A 401 -7.46 41.10 -20.05
N GLU A 402 -6.45 41.96 -20.11
CA GLU A 402 -5.05 41.57 -19.93
C GLU A 402 -4.79 40.95 -18.55
N GLU A 403 -5.34 41.54 -17.49
CA GLU A 403 -5.23 41.03 -16.13
C GLU A 403 -5.83 39.61 -16.01
N LYS A 404 -7.02 39.40 -16.58
CA LYS A 404 -7.68 38.09 -16.58
C LYS A 404 -6.87 37.05 -17.38
N LEU A 405 -6.37 37.42 -18.56
CA LEU A 405 -5.57 36.52 -19.41
C LEU A 405 -4.22 36.18 -18.80
N ARG A 406 -3.61 37.10 -18.06
CA ARG A 406 -2.33 36.90 -17.37
C ARG A 406 -2.37 35.74 -16.38
N SER A 407 -3.52 35.53 -15.72
CA SER A 407 -3.70 34.40 -14.81
C SER A 407 -3.47 33.03 -15.48
N HIS A 408 -3.97 32.84 -16.71
CA HIS A 408 -3.79 31.59 -17.47
C HIS A 408 -2.33 31.37 -17.89
N ILE A 409 -1.62 32.46 -18.16
CA ILE A 409 -0.20 32.45 -18.53
C ILE A 409 0.64 32.04 -17.32
N GLN A 410 0.42 32.69 -16.18
CA GLN A 410 1.12 32.42 -14.94
C GLN A 410 0.89 30.98 -14.46
N GLU A 411 -0.36 30.49 -14.51
CA GLU A 411 -0.69 29.09 -14.15
C GLU A 411 0.18 28.09 -14.93
N THR A 412 0.34 28.30 -16.25
CA THR A 412 1.13 27.39 -17.09
C THR A 412 2.62 27.52 -16.83
N GLN A 413 3.13 28.74 -16.67
CA GLN A 413 4.53 29.00 -16.36
C GLN A 413 4.94 28.38 -15.02
N GLU A 414 4.10 28.55 -13.99
CA GLU A 414 4.33 27.99 -12.66
C GLU A 414 4.33 26.45 -12.70
N ILE A 415 3.35 25.83 -13.34
CA ILE A 415 3.29 24.37 -13.47
C ILE A 415 4.53 23.81 -14.17
N VAL A 416 4.95 24.43 -15.28
CA VAL A 416 6.14 23.97 -16.03
C VAL A 416 7.40 24.13 -15.18
N LYS A 417 7.56 25.29 -14.54
CA LYS A 417 8.69 25.57 -13.65
C LYS A 417 8.74 24.57 -12.49
N THR A 418 7.66 24.39 -11.75
CA THR A 418 7.59 23.46 -10.62
C THR A 418 7.93 22.02 -11.03
N ASN A 419 7.46 21.56 -12.19
CA ASN A 419 7.77 20.22 -12.66
C ASN A 419 9.22 20.07 -13.15
N CYS A 420 9.77 21.07 -13.84
CA CYS A 420 11.18 21.06 -14.23
C CYS A 420 12.12 21.15 -13.01
N ASP A 421 11.79 21.99 -12.02
CA ASP A 421 12.52 22.09 -10.76
C ASP A 421 12.48 20.77 -9.99
N LEU A 422 11.29 20.14 -9.91
CA LEU A 422 11.14 18.83 -9.30
C LEU A 422 12.02 17.79 -10.02
N LEU A 423 11.91 17.68 -11.35
CA LEU A 423 12.72 16.76 -12.15
C LEU A 423 14.23 16.98 -11.94
N ALA A 424 14.68 18.24 -11.92
CA ALA A 424 16.07 18.57 -11.65
C ALA A 424 16.53 18.14 -10.24
N SER A 425 15.62 18.18 -9.26
CA SER A 425 15.91 17.83 -7.86
C SER A 425 15.90 16.33 -7.56
N VAL A 426 15.04 15.54 -8.22
CA VAL A 426 14.86 14.10 -7.92
C VAL A 426 15.36 13.15 -9.02
N GLY A 427 15.61 13.66 -10.23
CA GLY A 427 15.96 12.84 -11.39
C GLY A 427 14.75 12.18 -12.08
N GLU A 428 14.96 11.61 -13.27
CA GLU A 428 13.88 11.11 -14.13
C GLU A 428 13.07 9.97 -13.50
N ASP A 429 13.72 9.01 -12.84
CA ASP A 429 13.05 7.84 -12.27
C ASP A 429 12.09 8.22 -11.13
N ASP A 430 12.53 9.09 -10.21
CA ASP A 430 11.66 9.54 -9.11
C ASP A 430 10.59 10.53 -9.59
N PHE A 431 10.89 11.33 -10.62
CA PHE A 431 9.89 12.15 -11.29
C PHE A 431 8.82 11.28 -11.98
N GLN A 432 9.21 10.18 -12.62
CA GLN A 432 8.28 9.20 -13.18
C GLN A 432 7.36 8.62 -12.09
N LYS A 433 7.90 8.27 -10.91
CA LYS A 433 7.09 7.77 -9.78
C LYS A 433 6.09 8.81 -9.28
N ALA A 434 6.47 10.08 -9.23
CA ALA A 434 5.55 11.17 -8.87
C ALA A 434 4.41 11.30 -9.88
N ILE A 435 4.71 11.25 -11.18
CA ILE A 435 3.70 11.22 -12.26
C ILE A 435 2.79 10.00 -12.10
N LEU A 436 3.37 8.82 -11.87
CA LEU A 436 2.64 7.56 -11.71
C LEU A 436 1.70 7.63 -10.50
N GLY A 437 2.15 8.19 -9.38
CA GLY A 437 1.32 8.49 -8.21
C GLY A 437 0.10 9.35 -8.56
N CYS A 438 0.35 10.46 -9.24
CA CYS A 438 -0.67 11.42 -9.64
C CYS A 438 -1.71 10.80 -10.60
N TYR A 439 -1.25 10.16 -11.67
CA TYR A 439 -2.13 9.62 -12.71
C TYR A 439 -2.83 8.33 -12.28
N THR A 440 -2.26 7.51 -11.40
CA THR A 440 -2.95 6.34 -10.85
C THR A 440 -4.17 6.76 -10.02
N ARG A 441 -4.09 7.85 -9.25
CA ARG A 441 -5.26 8.38 -8.50
C ARG A 441 -6.34 8.94 -9.43
N LYS A 442 -5.94 9.60 -10.52
CA LYS A 442 -6.86 10.23 -11.48
C LYS A 442 -7.60 9.22 -12.36
N MET A 443 -6.96 8.09 -12.66
CA MET A 443 -7.49 7.06 -13.57
C MET A 443 -7.11 5.64 -13.14
N PRO A 444 -7.56 5.19 -11.95
CA PRO A 444 -7.21 3.89 -11.36
C PRO A 444 -7.76 2.67 -12.13
N GLN A 445 -8.69 2.88 -13.07
CA GLN A 445 -9.22 1.83 -13.96
C GLN A 445 -8.19 1.37 -15.02
N VAL A 446 -7.22 2.22 -15.38
CA VAL A 446 -6.22 1.93 -16.42
C VAL A 446 -5.24 0.85 -15.94
N SER A 447 -4.84 -0.10 -16.79
CA SER A 447 -3.91 -1.17 -16.40
C SER A 447 -2.56 -0.63 -15.88
N PRO A 448 -1.87 -1.33 -14.96
CA PRO A 448 -0.56 -0.90 -14.47
C PRO A 448 0.47 -0.69 -15.59
N GLU A 449 0.50 -1.59 -16.57
CA GLU A 449 1.43 -1.53 -17.70
C GLU A 449 1.21 -0.25 -18.51
N THR A 450 -0.05 0.10 -18.76
CA THR A 450 -0.42 1.31 -19.49
C THR A 450 -0.09 2.58 -18.69
N LEU A 451 -0.35 2.59 -17.38
CA LEU A 451 0.02 3.71 -16.51
C LEU A 451 1.53 3.95 -16.45
N ILE A 452 2.32 2.87 -16.40
CA ILE A 452 3.79 2.91 -16.44
C ILE A 452 4.29 3.41 -17.79
N GLU A 453 3.69 2.94 -18.89
CA GLU A 453 4.02 3.40 -20.24
C GLU A 453 3.77 4.91 -20.39
N ILE A 454 2.61 5.39 -19.94
CA ILE A 454 2.24 6.81 -19.98
C ILE A 454 3.18 7.63 -19.11
N SER A 455 3.43 7.22 -17.87
CA SER A 455 4.31 7.97 -16.95
C SER A 455 5.74 8.05 -17.48
N LYS A 456 6.27 6.97 -18.07
CA LYS A 456 7.59 6.94 -18.72
C LYS A 456 7.66 7.95 -19.87
N LYS A 457 6.63 8.01 -20.73
CA LYS A 457 6.57 8.98 -21.83
C LYS A 457 6.51 10.43 -21.32
N MET A 458 5.77 10.69 -20.24
CA MET A 458 5.67 12.03 -19.65
C MET A 458 6.99 12.45 -18.96
N ALA A 459 7.65 11.54 -18.24
CA ALA A 459 8.95 11.80 -17.62
C ALA A 459 10.02 12.09 -18.68
N ALA A 460 10.08 11.29 -19.75
CA ALA A 460 11.00 11.50 -20.87
C ALA A 460 10.76 12.84 -21.58
N ALA A 461 9.50 13.30 -21.67
CA ALA A 461 9.21 14.65 -22.17
C ALA A 461 9.80 15.73 -21.26
N GLY A 462 9.69 15.55 -19.93
CA GLY A 462 10.36 16.36 -18.92
C GLY A 462 11.87 16.44 -19.15
N SER A 463 12.55 15.29 -19.17
CA SER A 463 14.00 15.21 -19.33
C SER A 463 14.49 15.88 -20.61
N LYS A 464 13.78 15.67 -21.72
CA LYS A 464 14.13 16.27 -23.00
C LYS A 464 13.90 17.78 -23.05
N CYS A 465 12.80 18.26 -22.48
CA CYS A 465 12.38 19.65 -22.65
C CYS A 465 12.94 20.60 -21.58
N CYS A 466 13.10 20.15 -20.34
CA CYS A 466 13.65 20.99 -19.27
C CYS A 466 15.15 21.28 -19.45
N GLN A 467 15.86 20.52 -20.30
CA GLN A 467 17.26 20.78 -20.69
C GLN A 467 17.42 21.85 -21.78
N GLN A 468 16.32 22.27 -22.41
CA GLN A 468 16.33 23.33 -23.43
C GLN A 468 16.44 24.72 -22.76
N PRO A 469 16.70 25.80 -23.51
CA PRO A 469 16.52 27.16 -23.00
C PRO A 469 15.11 27.39 -22.45
N GLU A 470 14.96 28.20 -21.40
CA GLU A 470 13.67 28.41 -20.70
C GLU A 470 12.51 28.78 -21.64
N ALA A 471 12.76 29.63 -22.64
CA ALA A 471 11.79 30.02 -23.65
C ALA A 471 11.25 28.84 -24.49
N ARG A 472 11.92 27.69 -24.48
CA ARG A 472 11.51 26.46 -25.19
C ARG A 472 10.83 25.44 -24.29
N HIS A 473 10.84 25.62 -22.96
CA HIS A 473 10.26 24.65 -22.02
C HIS A 473 8.78 24.40 -22.29
N ILE A 474 7.96 25.47 -22.29
CA ILE A 474 6.51 25.40 -22.50
C ILE A 474 6.14 24.76 -23.85
N PRO A 475 6.61 25.28 -25.01
CA PRO A 475 6.23 24.71 -26.31
C PRO A 475 6.72 23.27 -26.46
N CYS A 476 7.92 22.94 -25.98
CA CYS A 476 8.42 21.56 -26.04
C CYS A 476 7.57 20.59 -25.19
N LEU A 477 7.26 20.96 -23.94
CA LEU A 477 6.50 20.11 -23.02
C LEU A 477 5.07 19.92 -23.50
N GLU A 478 4.36 21.00 -23.86
CA GLU A 478 2.98 20.86 -24.30
C GLU A 478 2.85 20.06 -25.60
N ASP A 479 3.80 20.16 -26.53
CA ASP A 479 3.80 19.34 -27.74
C ASP A 479 3.92 17.84 -27.40
N HIS A 480 4.89 17.46 -26.56
CA HIS A 480 5.10 16.06 -26.20
C HIS A 480 3.95 15.53 -25.33
N LEU A 481 3.49 16.30 -24.34
CA LEU A 481 2.39 15.92 -23.47
C LEU A 481 1.08 15.81 -24.25
N SER A 482 0.82 16.67 -25.24
CA SER A 482 -0.39 16.57 -26.06
C SER A 482 -0.46 15.28 -26.87
N MET A 483 0.68 14.79 -27.37
CA MET A 483 0.76 13.49 -28.04
C MET A 483 0.47 12.34 -27.07
N VAL A 484 0.99 12.41 -25.83
CA VAL A 484 0.71 11.41 -24.79
C VAL A 484 -0.77 11.42 -24.39
N ILE A 485 -1.34 12.60 -24.16
CA ILE A 485 -2.76 12.75 -23.82
C ILE A 485 -3.65 12.25 -24.96
N GLN A 486 -3.27 12.47 -26.22
CA GLN A 486 -4.05 11.93 -27.34
C GLN A 486 -4.01 10.40 -27.39
N ASP A 487 -2.87 9.75 -27.14
CA ASP A 487 -2.78 8.29 -27.00
C ASP A 487 -3.74 7.80 -25.89
N MET A 488 -3.78 8.50 -24.76
CA MET A 488 -4.73 8.22 -23.68
C MET A 488 -6.19 8.39 -24.12
N CYS A 489 -6.53 9.47 -24.82
CA CYS A 489 -7.89 9.72 -25.30
C CYS A 489 -8.33 8.72 -26.37
N MET A 490 -7.44 8.24 -27.24
CA MET A 490 -7.78 7.16 -28.17
C MET A 490 -8.08 5.85 -27.44
N ARG A 491 -7.33 5.55 -26.37
CA ARG A 491 -7.60 4.37 -25.53
C ARG A 491 -8.93 4.52 -24.78
N GLN A 492 -9.27 5.72 -24.31
CA GLN A 492 -10.56 6.05 -23.71
C GLN A 492 -11.73 5.75 -24.67
N GLU A 493 -11.60 6.13 -25.94
CA GLU A 493 -12.64 5.88 -26.95
C GLU A 493 -12.84 4.39 -27.23
N ALA A 494 -11.76 3.59 -27.18
CA ALA A 494 -11.82 2.15 -27.37
C ALA A 494 -12.36 1.41 -26.12
N THR A 495 -11.89 1.81 -24.94
CA THR A 495 -12.24 1.23 -23.65
C THR A 495 -12.46 2.36 -22.64
N PRO A 496 -13.72 2.71 -22.32
CA PRO A 496 -14.00 3.80 -21.39
C PRO A 496 -13.35 3.59 -20.01
N ILE A 497 -12.55 4.56 -19.58
CA ILE A 497 -11.82 4.58 -18.29
C ILE A 497 -12.72 5.16 -17.19
N ASN A 498 -13.08 6.44 -17.28
CA ASN A 498 -14.05 7.11 -16.40
C ASN A 498 -14.65 8.39 -17.05
N GLU A 499 -15.67 8.97 -16.42
CA GLU A 499 -16.36 10.16 -16.92
C GLU A 499 -15.47 11.41 -16.93
N LYS A 500 -14.58 11.57 -15.94
CA LYS A 500 -13.66 12.72 -15.85
C LYS A 500 -12.66 12.73 -17.01
N VAL A 501 -12.11 11.57 -17.37
CA VAL A 501 -11.24 11.38 -18.54
C VAL A 501 -12.02 11.62 -19.84
N THR A 502 -13.25 11.12 -19.94
CA THR A 502 -14.12 11.39 -21.09
C THR A 502 -14.31 12.89 -21.27
N HIS A 503 -14.66 13.60 -20.20
CA HIS A 503 -14.82 15.05 -20.20
C HIS A 503 -13.54 15.76 -20.65
N CYS A 504 -12.38 15.45 -20.06
CA CYS A 504 -11.13 16.09 -20.44
C CYS A 504 -10.69 15.77 -21.88
N CYS A 505 -11.04 14.61 -22.43
CA CYS A 505 -10.75 14.26 -23.81
C CYS A 505 -11.66 15.00 -24.81
N ASP A 506 -12.90 15.28 -24.44
CA ASP A 506 -13.96 15.65 -25.40
C ASP A 506 -14.33 17.13 -25.35
N ASP A 507 -14.19 17.80 -24.20
CA ASP A 507 -14.77 19.14 -23.98
C ASP A 507 -14.06 20.27 -24.74
N SER A 508 -12.73 20.38 -24.60
CA SER A 508 -11.96 21.51 -25.15
C SER A 508 -10.54 21.12 -25.48
N TYR A 509 -10.12 21.29 -26.74
CA TYR A 509 -8.73 21.04 -27.16
C TYR A 509 -7.72 21.93 -26.42
N ALA A 510 -7.97 23.24 -26.32
CA ALA A 510 -7.07 24.20 -25.68
C ALA A 510 -6.93 23.98 -24.16
N ASP A 511 -7.97 23.43 -23.52
CA ASP A 511 -8.02 23.19 -22.08
C ASP A 511 -7.76 21.73 -21.71
N ARG A 512 -7.49 20.86 -22.69
CA ARG A 512 -7.29 19.43 -22.48
C ARG A 512 -6.18 19.16 -21.46
N ARG A 513 -4.97 19.69 -21.67
CA ARG A 513 -3.85 19.53 -20.71
C ARG A 513 -4.20 20.07 -19.32
N PRO A 514 -4.67 21.33 -19.16
CA PRO A 514 -5.12 21.83 -17.86
C PRO A 514 -6.21 20.99 -17.20
N CYS A 515 -7.15 20.44 -17.97
CA CYS A 515 -8.20 19.57 -17.45
C CYS A 515 -7.60 18.33 -16.79
N PHE A 516 -6.68 17.64 -17.47
CA PHE A 516 -5.94 16.52 -16.89
C PHE A 516 -5.11 16.94 -15.66
N THR A 517 -4.51 18.14 -15.66
CA THR A 517 -3.79 18.67 -14.50
C THR A 517 -4.71 18.89 -13.30
N LYS A 518 -5.89 19.51 -13.50
CA LYS A 518 -6.87 19.85 -12.46
C LYS A 518 -7.73 18.67 -12.01
N MET A 519 -7.78 17.58 -12.78
CA MET A 519 -8.55 16.38 -12.47
C MET A 519 -8.20 15.84 -11.07
N GLY A 520 -9.17 15.72 -10.17
CA GLY A 520 -8.98 15.09 -8.87
C GLY A 520 -8.85 13.57 -8.96
N ALA A 521 -8.75 12.90 -7.81
CA ALA A 521 -8.89 11.45 -7.75
C ALA A 521 -10.28 11.01 -8.25
N ASP A 522 -10.39 9.80 -8.76
CA ASP A 522 -11.69 9.24 -9.12
C ASP A 522 -12.41 8.67 -7.89
N GLU A 523 -13.39 9.42 -7.40
CA GLU A 523 -14.21 9.07 -6.25
C GLU A 523 -15.19 7.92 -6.54
N SER A 524 -15.50 7.67 -7.82
CA SER A 524 -16.38 6.57 -8.23
C SER A 524 -15.67 5.22 -8.28
N TYR A 525 -14.33 5.23 -8.23
CA TYR A 525 -13.54 4.02 -8.30
C TYR A 525 -13.69 3.17 -7.04
N LYS A 526 -14.06 1.91 -7.24
CA LYS A 526 -14.11 0.90 -6.17
C LYS A 526 -12.81 0.09 -6.19
N PRO A 527 -11.95 0.20 -5.15
CA PRO A 527 -10.73 -0.58 -5.08
C PRO A 527 -11.02 -2.08 -5.21
N PRO A 528 -10.19 -2.84 -5.94
CA PRO A 528 -10.31 -4.29 -5.99
C PRO A 528 -10.09 -4.87 -4.58
N HIS A 529 -10.64 -6.06 -4.33
CA HIS A 529 -10.30 -6.80 -3.11
C HIS A 529 -8.79 -7.02 -3.04
N PHE A 530 -8.21 -6.86 -1.85
CA PHE A 530 -6.81 -7.15 -1.62
C PHE A 530 -6.53 -8.63 -1.90
N THR A 531 -5.71 -8.93 -2.91
CA THR A 531 -5.16 -10.27 -3.10
C THR A 531 -3.70 -10.30 -2.63
N PRO A 532 -3.31 -11.27 -1.78
CA PRO A 532 -1.94 -11.36 -1.28
C PRO A 532 -0.89 -11.44 -2.39
N GLU A 533 -1.25 -12.05 -3.53
CA GLU A 533 -0.44 -12.25 -4.74
C GLU A 533 0.06 -10.96 -5.39
N LEU A 534 -0.73 -9.87 -5.35
CA LEU A 534 -0.33 -8.55 -5.86
C LEU A 534 0.86 -7.94 -5.09
N PHE A 535 1.19 -8.52 -3.93
CA PHE A 535 2.21 -8.07 -2.98
C PHE A 535 3.16 -9.21 -2.60
N THR A 536 3.26 -10.25 -3.43
CA THR A 536 4.23 -11.34 -3.25
C THR A 536 5.38 -11.14 -4.21
N PHE A 537 6.60 -11.17 -3.70
CA PHE A 537 7.82 -11.06 -4.50
C PHE A 537 8.65 -12.30 -4.29
N HIS A 538 9.18 -12.82 -5.41
CA HIS A 538 9.96 -14.05 -5.43
C HIS A 538 11.44 -13.73 -5.73
N GLU A 539 12.29 -14.75 -5.59
CA GLU A 539 13.72 -14.66 -5.92
C GLU A 539 14.00 -14.19 -7.36
N ASP A 540 13.04 -14.37 -8.27
CA ASP A 540 13.11 -13.92 -9.66
C ASP A 540 13.24 -12.40 -9.80
N LEU A 541 12.82 -11.63 -8.77
CA LEU A 541 13.04 -10.19 -8.71
C LEU A 541 14.54 -9.85 -8.56
N CYS A 542 15.35 -10.72 -7.96
CA CYS A 542 16.78 -10.47 -7.75
C CYS A 542 17.64 -10.79 -8.96
N THR A 543 17.20 -11.74 -9.79
CA THR A 543 17.91 -12.17 -11.01
C THR A 543 17.42 -11.47 -12.28
N ALA A 544 16.29 -10.77 -12.20
CA ALA A 544 15.75 -10.00 -13.31
C ALA A 544 16.70 -8.88 -13.77
N PRO A 545 16.74 -8.53 -15.08
CA PRO A 545 17.42 -7.35 -15.57
C PRO A 545 16.94 -6.07 -14.87
N ALA A 546 17.81 -5.06 -14.73
CA ALA A 546 17.49 -3.83 -14.00
C ALA A 546 16.19 -3.15 -14.47
N GLU A 547 15.92 -3.14 -15.79
CA GLU A 547 14.68 -2.59 -16.34
C GLU A 547 13.44 -3.40 -15.92
N THR A 548 13.53 -4.73 -15.92
CA THR A 548 12.46 -5.62 -15.46
C THR A 548 12.21 -5.47 -13.96
N GLN A 549 13.28 -5.33 -13.16
CA GLN A 549 13.14 -5.03 -11.73
C GLN A 549 12.40 -3.70 -11.53
N HIS A 550 12.82 -2.65 -12.24
CA HIS A 550 12.19 -1.34 -12.16
C HIS A 550 10.70 -1.39 -12.53
N ILE A 551 10.33 -2.09 -13.61
CA ILE A 551 8.92 -2.27 -14.00
C ILE A 551 8.13 -2.99 -12.89
N LYS A 552 8.65 -4.08 -12.31
CA LYS A 552 7.98 -4.77 -11.19
C LYS A 552 7.77 -3.85 -9.97
N GLN A 553 8.74 -2.98 -9.67
CA GLN A 553 8.60 -2.00 -8.59
C GLN A 553 7.52 -0.95 -8.87
N LEU A 554 7.45 -0.44 -10.10
CA LEU A 554 6.41 0.51 -10.51
C LEU A 554 5.02 -0.14 -10.53
N THR A 555 4.92 -1.41 -10.97
CA THR A 555 3.66 -2.17 -10.94
C THR A 555 3.13 -2.32 -9.51
N PHE A 556 4.00 -2.61 -8.55
CA PHE A 556 3.65 -2.62 -7.14
C PHE A 556 3.11 -1.27 -6.68
N LEU A 557 3.80 -0.18 -7.02
CA LEU A 557 3.37 1.18 -6.65
C LEU A 557 1.96 1.49 -7.19
N VAL A 558 1.69 1.15 -8.45
CA VAL A 558 0.36 1.32 -9.04
C VAL A 558 -0.69 0.50 -8.30
N ASN A 559 -0.44 -0.78 -8.06
CA ASN A 559 -1.40 -1.66 -7.39
C ASN A 559 -1.70 -1.21 -5.95
N LEU A 560 -0.69 -0.70 -5.24
CA LEU A 560 -0.85 -0.11 -3.93
C LEU A 560 -1.77 1.13 -3.96
N ILE A 561 -1.56 2.04 -4.90
CA ILE A 561 -2.40 3.24 -5.03
C ILE A 561 -3.82 2.86 -5.44
N LYS A 562 -3.99 1.87 -6.32
CA LYS A 562 -5.32 1.35 -6.69
C LYS A 562 -6.05 0.76 -5.48
N LEU A 563 -5.36 0.05 -4.59
CA LEU A 563 -5.98 -0.46 -3.37
C LEU A 563 -6.37 0.63 -2.38
N LYS A 564 -5.62 1.74 -2.36
CA LYS A 564 -5.91 2.88 -1.49
C LYS A 564 -5.61 4.19 -2.20
N THR A 565 -6.58 4.70 -2.94
CA THR A 565 -6.45 5.95 -3.72
C THR A 565 -6.26 7.19 -2.84
N THR A 566 -6.56 7.09 -1.54
CA THR A 566 -6.39 8.16 -0.54
C THR A 566 -5.01 8.20 0.13
N VAL A 567 -4.07 7.33 -0.26
CA VAL A 567 -2.70 7.35 0.28
C VAL A 567 -1.99 8.67 -0.05
N THR A 568 -1.36 9.31 0.94
CA THR A 568 -0.66 10.61 0.72
C THR A 568 0.70 10.40 0.03
N ASP A 569 1.27 11.46 -0.55
CA ASP A 569 2.57 11.38 -1.22
C ASP A 569 3.71 11.05 -0.25
N GLU A 570 3.64 11.51 1.00
CA GLU A 570 4.60 11.17 2.05
C GLU A 570 4.50 9.69 2.45
N GLN A 571 3.27 9.17 2.55
CA GLN A 571 3.03 7.76 2.82
C GLN A 571 3.54 6.89 1.67
N LEU A 572 3.28 7.27 0.41
CA LEU A 572 3.80 6.57 -0.76
C LEU A 572 5.33 6.58 -0.80
N LYS A 573 5.96 7.74 -0.55
CA LYS A 573 7.42 7.86 -0.52
C LYS A 573 8.03 6.95 0.54
N LYS A 574 7.42 6.89 1.73
CA LYS A 574 7.85 6.00 2.81
C LYS A 574 7.70 4.54 2.42
N ILE A 575 6.52 4.13 1.93
CA ILE A 575 6.26 2.74 1.53
C ILE A 575 7.20 2.30 0.40
N PHE A 576 7.45 3.16 -0.57
CA PHE A 576 8.37 2.87 -1.67
C PHE A 576 9.81 2.75 -1.15
N THR A 577 10.24 3.63 -0.25
CA THR A 577 11.58 3.56 0.38
C THR A 577 11.75 2.27 1.17
N ASP A 578 10.75 1.90 1.98
CA ASP A 578 10.73 0.65 2.75
C ASP A 578 10.77 -0.57 1.82
N PHE A 579 10.01 -0.53 0.72
CA PHE A 579 9.99 -1.56 -0.30
C PHE A 579 11.33 -1.69 -1.05
N THR A 580 11.92 -0.58 -1.51
CA THR A 580 13.25 -0.59 -2.15
C THR A 580 14.31 -1.09 -1.18
N GLY A 581 14.27 -0.66 0.09
CA GLY A 581 15.15 -1.14 1.15
C GLY A 581 15.02 -2.65 1.37
N MET A 582 13.78 -3.17 1.38
CA MET A 582 13.51 -4.60 1.43
C MET A 582 14.11 -5.34 0.22
N VAL A 583 13.85 -4.89 -1.01
CA VAL A 583 14.38 -5.53 -2.23
C VAL A 583 15.90 -5.57 -2.19
N GLN A 584 16.54 -4.44 -1.86
CA GLN A 584 18.00 -4.38 -1.72
C GLN A 584 18.55 -5.31 -0.65
N LYS A 585 17.85 -5.42 0.49
CA LYS A 585 18.24 -6.31 1.58
C LYS A 585 18.08 -7.78 1.18
N CYS A 586 16.94 -8.14 0.60
CA CYS A 586 16.61 -9.51 0.29
C CYS A 586 17.37 -10.05 -0.92
N CYS A 587 17.69 -9.22 -1.91
CA CYS A 587 18.57 -9.62 -3.01
C CYS A 587 20.05 -9.69 -2.66
N LYS A 588 20.44 -9.28 -1.44
CA LYS A 588 21.78 -9.49 -0.87
C LYS A 588 21.84 -10.67 0.11
N ALA A 589 20.70 -11.27 0.45
CA ALA A 589 20.63 -12.38 1.40
C ALA A 589 20.93 -13.71 0.69
N GLU A 590 21.48 -14.69 1.40
CA GLU A 590 21.75 -16.02 0.82
C GLU A 590 20.45 -16.79 0.47
N GLN A 591 19.33 -16.45 1.10
CA GLN A 591 18.02 -17.06 0.86
C GLN A 591 16.97 -15.99 0.53
N HIS A 592 16.88 -15.63 -0.76
CA HIS A 592 16.04 -14.53 -1.26
C HIS A 592 14.55 -14.71 -0.89
N GLU A 593 13.98 -15.88 -1.20
CA GLU A 593 12.55 -16.19 -0.99
C GLU A 593 12.15 -16.08 0.48
N ALA A 594 12.99 -16.64 1.36
CA ALA A 594 12.80 -16.59 2.80
C ALA A 594 12.91 -15.15 3.35
N CYS A 595 13.74 -14.29 2.75
CA CYS A 595 13.84 -12.89 3.13
C CYS A 595 12.59 -12.11 2.70
N PHE A 596 12.15 -12.25 1.45
CA PHE A 596 10.96 -11.56 0.97
C PHE A 596 9.71 -11.94 1.77
N GLY A 597 9.54 -13.22 2.11
CA GLY A 597 8.42 -13.66 2.96
C GLY A 597 8.38 -13.00 4.34
N VAL A 598 9.54 -12.69 4.94
CA VAL A 598 9.64 -12.05 6.27
C VAL A 598 9.42 -10.54 6.19
N GLU A 599 10.07 -9.87 5.24
CA GLU A 599 10.00 -8.42 5.14
C GLU A 599 8.63 -7.96 4.60
N LEU A 600 7.98 -8.72 3.71
CA LEU A 600 6.63 -8.41 3.24
C LEU A 600 5.56 -8.52 4.33
N TYR A 601 5.77 -9.41 5.30
CA TYR A 601 4.87 -9.55 6.44
C TYR A 601 4.84 -8.28 7.32
N ARG A 602 5.93 -7.50 7.32
CA ARG A 602 6.04 -6.20 8.03
C ARG A 602 5.36 -5.03 7.30
N ILE A 603 5.20 -5.08 5.98
CA ILE A 603 4.72 -3.94 5.15
C ILE A 603 3.18 -3.92 4.98
N LYS A 604 2.48 -5.06 5.09
CA LYS A 604 1.01 -5.16 4.92
C LYS A 604 0.24 -4.56 6.13
N ASN A 605 -0.31 -3.36 5.94
CA ASN A 605 -1.26 -2.56 6.74
C ASN A 605 -1.75 -3.13 8.11
N PRO A 606 -1.53 -2.45 9.26
CA PRO A 606 -1.92 -2.94 10.59
C PRO A 606 -3.43 -2.98 10.87
N ALA A 607 -4.21 -1.99 10.41
CA ALA A 607 -5.61 -1.81 10.86
C ALA A 607 -6.58 -2.90 10.39
N GLN A 608 -6.38 -3.45 9.18
CA GLN A 608 -7.22 -4.54 8.64
C GLN A 608 -6.82 -5.92 9.19
N LYS A 609 -5.54 -6.09 9.54
CA LYS A 609 -5.00 -7.26 10.23
C LYS A 609 -5.55 -7.38 11.66
N ILE A 610 -5.69 -6.26 12.37
CA ILE A 610 -6.16 -6.25 13.76
C ILE A 610 -7.63 -6.71 13.83
N SER A 611 -8.51 -6.29 12.91
CA SER A 611 -9.93 -6.71 12.91
C SER A 611 -10.12 -8.22 12.67
N GLY A 612 -9.50 -8.77 11.62
CA GLY A 612 -9.64 -10.20 11.28
C GLY A 612 -8.94 -11.14 12.27
N CYS A 613 -7.75 -10.75 12.76
CA CYS A 613 -7.06 -11.54 13.79
C CYS A 613 -7.79 -11.47 15.15
N SER A 614 -8.35 -10.32 15.52
CA SER A 614 -9.13 -10.19 16.77
C SER A 614 -10.42 -11.00 16.72
N ALA A 615 -11.13 -10.98 15.58
CA ALA A 615 -12.30 -11.82 15.35
C ALA A 615 -11.94 -13.32 15.43
N MET A 616 -10.82 -13.73 14.83
CA MET A 616 -10.35 -15.12 14.89
C MET A 616 -10.06 -15.55 16.33
N VAL A 617 -9.40 -14.70 17.12
CA VAL A 617 -9.16 -14.96 18.55
C VAL A 617 -10.48 -15.08 19.30
N MET A 618 -11.46 -14.22 19.03
CA MET A 618 -12.77 -14.27 19.69
C MET A 618 -13.51 -15.58 19.45
N PHE A 619 -13.58 -16.06 18.20
CA PHE A 619 -14.23 -17.32 17.89
C PHE A 619 -13.46 -18.53 18.44
N ALA A 620 -12.14 -18.55 18.28
CA ALA A 620 -11.30 -19.62 18.82
C ALA A 620 -11.34 -19.70 20.36
N GLN A 621 -11.55 -18.59 21.06
CA GLN A 621 -11.66 -18.59 22.53
C GLN A 621 -13.06 -18.97 23.03
N ASN A 622 -14.13 -18.64 22.30
CA ASN A 622 -15.51 -18.99 22.70
C ASN A 622 -15.93 -20.39 22.21
N VAL A 623 -15.29 -20.90 21.16
CA VAL A 623 -15.52 -22.25 20.60
C VAL A 623 -14.17 -22.97 20.49
N GLN A 624 -13.59 -23.35 21.64
CA GLN A 624 -12.19 -23.81 21.74
C GLN A 624 -11.84 -25.06 20.93
N GLU A 625 -12.83 -25.89 20.60
CA GLU A 625 -12.68 -27.10 19.77
C GLU A 625 -13.14 -26.91 18.31
N SER A 626 -13.44 -25.67 17.90
CA SER A 626 -13.74 -25.34 16.49
C SER A 626 -12.56 -25.63 15.57
N THR A 627 -12.85 -26.03 14.33
CA THR A 627 -11.79 -26.09 13.31
C THR A 627 -11.43 -24.68 12.82
N TYR A 628 -10.26 -24.55 12.20
CA TYR A 628 -9.83 -23.28 11.61
C TYR A 628 -10.84 -22.77 10.57
N GLU A 629 -11.41 -23.67 9.77
CA GLU A 629 -12.38 -23.34 8.72
C GLU A 629 -13.69 -22.81 9.31
N GLU A 630 -14.17 -23.42 10.40
CA GLU A 630 -15.37 -22.97 11.12
C GLU A 630 -15.16 -21.57 11.71
N ALA A 631 -14.00 -21.33 12.34
CA ALA A 631 -13.66 -20.02 12.87
C ALA A 631 -13.46 -18.97 11.75
N ALA A 632 -12.77 -19.33 10.66
CA ALA A 632 -12.53 -18.44 9.52
C ALA A 632 -13.82 -18.01 8.83
N LYS A 633 -14.82 -18.91 8.78
CA LYS A 633 -16.15 -18.59 8.26
C LYS A 633 -16.83 -17.51 9.10
N MET A 634 -16.94 -17.71 10.41
CA MET A 634 -17.53 -16.72 11.32
C MET A 634 -16.76 -15.38 11.30
N VAL A 635 -15.43 -15.41 11.17
CA VAL A 635 -14.61 -14.19 10.99
C VAL A 635 -15.02 -13.42 9.74
N LYS A 636 -15.25 -14.14 8.64
CA LYS A 636 -15.68 -13.54 7.38
C LYS A 636 -17.06 -12.89 7.55
N ASP A 637 -18.00 -13.59 8.15
CA ASP A 637 -19.39 -13.10 8.30
C ASP A 637 -19.48 -11.84 9.17
N VAL A 638 -18.73 -11.78 10.28
CA VAL A 638 -18.63 -10.54 11.09
C VAL A 638 -17.87 -9.43 10.37
N THR A 639 -16.86 -9.76 9.57
CA THR A 639 -16.11 -8.75 8.79
C THR A 639 -16.99 -8.15 7.68
N ASP A 640 -17.81 -8.96 7.03
CA ASP A 640 -18.76 -8.53 6.00
C ASP A 640 -19.86 -7.65 6.62
N LEU A 641 -20.35 -8.01 7.81
CA LEU A 641 -21.27 -7.17 8.58
C LEU A 641 -20.62 -5.82 8.96
N ALA A 642 -19.38 -5.82 9.43
CA ALA A 642 -18.66 -4.59 9.77
C ALA A 642 -18.52 -3.66 8.55
N GLN A 643 -18.20 -4.22 7.37
CA GLN A 643 -18.14 -3.45 6.12
C GLN A 643 -19.51 -2.86 5.74
N LYS A 644 -20.58 -3.63 5.92
CA LYS A 644 -21.96 -3.16 5.72
C LYS A 644 -22.30 -1.99 6.65
N CYS A 645 -21.92 -2.09 7.93
CA CYS A 645 -22.16 -1.07 8.93
C CYS A 645 -21.41 0.25 8.68
N VAL A 646 -20.24 0.19 8.06
CA VAL A 646 -19.51 1.38 7.61
C VAL A 646 -20.24 2.11 6.48
N ALA A 647 -20.91 1.36 5.58
CA ALA A 647 -21.66 1.90 4.46
C ALA A 647 -23.05 2.44 4.84
N SER A 648 -23.68 1.89 5.88
CA SER A 648 -25.03 2.27 6.33
C SER A 648 -25.17 2.16 7.86
N LYS A 649 -25.01 3.29 8.57
CA LYS A 649 -25.00 3.35 10.04
C LYS A 649 -26.35 3.09 10.71
N GLU A 650 -27.44 3.07 9.96
CA GLU A 650 -28.82 2.94 10.49
C GLU A 650 -29.35 1.49 10.50
N ASP A 651 -28.57 0.51 10.03
CA ASP A 651 -28.98 -0.90 10.08
C ASP A 651 -29.06 -1.38 11.54
N ALA A 652 -30.16 -2.03 11.92
CA ALA A 652 -30.41 -2.49 13.28
C ALA A 652 -29.34 -3.47 13.80
N ALA A 653 -28.67 -4.22 12.91
CA ALA A 653 -27.55 -5.09 13.28
C ALA A 653 -26.30 -4.30 13.69
N CYS A 654 -26.12 -3.09 13.17
CA CYS A 654 -24.98 -2.21 13.45
C CYS A 654 -25.10 -1.43 14.76
N LEU A 655 -26.28 -1.46 15.39
CA LEU A 655 -26.55 -0.81 16.67
C LEU A 655 -26.35 -1.76 17.87
N LYS A 656 -26.10 -3.05 17.62
CA LYS A 656 -25.86 -4.05 18.66
C LYS A 656 -24.46 -3.88 19.27
N PRO A 657 -24.28 -4.16 20.58
CA PRO A 657 -22.95 -4.28 21.18
C PRO A 657 -22.10 -5.33 20.43
N LEU A 658 -20.78 -5.08 20.31
CA LEU A 658 -19.89 -5.97 19.55
C LEU A 658 -19.94 -7.40 20.09
N THR A 659 -19.91 -7.58 21.41
CA THR A 659 -20.04 -8.90 22.05
C THR A 659 -21.32 -9.63 21.62
N ALA A 660 -22.46 -8.93 21.53
CA ALA A 660 -23.71 -9.52 21.08
C ALA A 660 -23.67 -9.95 19.60
N ILE A 661 -22.97 -9.19 18.74
CA ILE A 661 -22.76 -9.54 17.33
C ILE A 661 -21.96 -10.85 17.20
N PHE A 662 -20.87 -10.98 17.96
CA PHE A 662 -20.06 -12.21 17.93
C PHE A 662 -20.83 -13.43 18.45
N LEU A 663 -21.60 -13.27 19.53
CA LEU A 663 -22.41 -14.36 20.06
C LEU A 663 -23.59 -14.72 19.13
N ASP A 664 -24.21 -13.73 18.49
CA ASP A 664 -25.22 -13.96 17.46
C ASP A 664 -24.66 -14.78 16.31
N GLU A 665 -23.44 -14.49 15.85
CA GLU A 665 -22.80 -15.26 14.77
C GLU A 665 -22.60 -16.72 15.17
N ILE A 666 -22.05 -16.98 16.37
CA ILE A 666 -21.88 -18.35 16.88
C ILE A 666 -23.22 -19.08 16.95
N CYS A 667 -24.29 -18.39 17.36
CA CYS A 667 -25.62 -18.97 17.55
C CYS A 667 -26.43 -19.15 16.26
N HIS A 668 -26.14 -18.37 15.21
CA HIS A 668 -26.78 -18.51 13.90
C HIS A 668 -26.05 -19.50 13.00
N GLU A 669 -24.80 -19.85 13.31
CA GLU A 669 -24.04 -20.82 12.55
C GLU A 669 -24.65 -22.22 12.60
N GLN A 670 -25.01 -22.74 11.42
CA GLN A 670 -25.86 -23.90 11.31
C GLN A 670 -25.16 -25.16 11.85
N GLY A 671 -25.71 -25.73 12.93
CA GLY A 671 -25.22 -26.96 13.57
C GLY A 671 -24.02 -26.77 14.50
N LEU A 672 -23.46 -25.56 14.58
CA LEU A 672 -22.30 -25.26 15.42
C LEU A 672 -22.65 -25.24 16.92
N PRO A 673 -23.75 -24.58 17.36
CA PRO A 673 -24.17 -24.63 18.76
C PRO A 673 -24.46 -26.04 19.28
N GLU A 674 -25.05 -26.90 18.45
CA GLU A 674 -25.33 -28.30 18.82
C GLU A 674 -24.05 -29.13 18.91
N LYS A 675 -23.14 -28.95 17.94
CA LYS A 675 -21.87 -29.68 17.86
C LYS A 675 -20.99 -29.45 19.10
N TYR A 676 -20.98 -28.22 19.62
CA TYR A 676 -20.12 -27.81 20.73
C TYR A 676 -20.86 -27.62 22.07
N GLY A 677 -22.13 -28.02 22.15
CA GLY A 677 -22.92 -27.96 23.40
C GLY A 677 -23.32 -26.55 23.84
N LEU A 678 -23.30 -25.56 22.93
CA LEU A 678 -23.60 -24.15 23.19
C LEU A 678 -25.07 -23.78 22.96
N ALA A 679 -25.90 -24.71 22.45
CA ALA A 679 -27.32 -24.46 22.17
C ALA A 679 -28.11 -23.92 23.38
N ALA A 680 -27.80 -24.41 24.59
CA ALA A 680 -28.44 -23.92 25.82
C ALA A 680 -28.02 -22.48 26.19
N CYS A 681 -26.82 -22.04 25.77
CA CYS A 681 -26.39 -20.65 25.89
C CYS A 681 -27.07 -19.77 24.85
N CYS A 682 -27.17 -20.24 23.60
CA CYS A 682 -27.83 -19.51 22.52
C CYS A 682 -29.32 -19.25 22.75
N ALA A 683 -29.97 -20.06 23.58
CA ALA A 683 -31.37 -19.86 23.97
C ALA A 683 -31.58 -18.77 25.06
N LYS A 684 -30.50 -18.22 25.63
CA LYS A 684 -30.58 -17.15 26.65
C LYS A 684 -30.54 -15.77 25.99
N ALA A 685 -31.08 -14.76 26.68
CA ALA A 685 -30.89 -13.36 26.32
C ALA A 685 -29.58 -12.81 26.92
N ASP A 686 -29.07 -11.70 26.40
CA ASP A 686 -27.99 -10.96 27.06
C ASP A 686 -28.54 -10.24 28.31
N PRO A 687 -27.80 -10.21 29.44
CA PRO A 687 -26.40 -10.62 29.61
C PRO A 687 -26.18 -12.10 29.98
N GLU A 688 -27.23 -12.86 30.34
CA GLU A 688 -27.08 -14.25 30.83
C GLU A 688 -26.50 -15.20 29.76
N ARG A 689 -26.72 -14.88 28.49
CA ARG A 689 -26.10 -15.57 27.35
C ARG A 689 -24.59 -15.46 27.39
N ASN A 690 -24.04 -14.25 27.52
CA ASN A 690 -22.59 -14.02 27.61
C ASN A 690 -21.98 -14.74 28.81
N GLU A 691 -22.62 -14.67 29.99
CA GLU A 691 -22.16 -15.43 31.18
C GLU A 691 -22.13 -16.95 30.93
N CYS A 692 -23.13 -17.47 30.21
CA CYS A 692 -23.16 -18.87 29.82
C CYS A 692 -21.97 -19.23 28.91
N PHE A 693 -21.67 -18.45 27.88
CA PHE A 693 -20.51 -18.65 27.02
C PHE A 693 -19.18 -18.61 27.80
N LEU A 694 -19.03 -17.64 28.70
CA LEU A 694 -17.85 -17.54 29.56
C LEU A 694 -17.67 -18.75 30.47
N SER A 695 -18.77 -19.33 30.97
CA SER A 695 -18.71 -20.54 31.80
C SER A 695 -18.28 -21.81 31.04
N HIS A 696 -18.41 -21.81 29.71
CA HIS A 696 -17.98 -22.92 28.85
C HIS A 696 -16.49 -22.83 28.46
N LYS A 697 -15.81 -21.69 28.73
CA LYS A 697 -14.36 -21.56 28.49
C LYS A 697 -13.59 -22.47 29.45
N ASN A 698 -12.98 -23.52 28.92
CA ASN A 698 -12.24 -24.52 29.67
C ASN A 698 -10.73 -24.23 29.65
N SER A 699 -10.19 -23.92 30.83
CA SER A 699 -8.77 -23.66 31.05
C SER A 699 -8.01 -24.86 31.63
N THR A 700 -8.62 -26.06 31.65
CA THR A 700 -8.01 -27.24 32.25
C THR A 700 -6.78 -27.68 31.45
N PRO A 701 -5.61 -27.88 32.07
CA PRO A 701 -4.43 -28.39 31.39
C PRO A 701 -4.73 -29.73 30.70
N GLY A 702 -4.56 -29.78 29.37
CA GLY A 702 -4.83 -30.97 28.55
C GLY A 702 -6.26 -31.10 28.02
N PHE A 703 -7.14 -30.10 28.22
CA PHE A 703 -8.47 -30.05 27.60
C PHE A 703 -8.39 -30.04 26.07
N ILE A 704 -7.64 -29.09 25.51
CA ILE A 704 -7.20 -29.17 24.11
C ILE A 704 -5.95 -30.06 24.07
N PRO A 705 -5.89 -31.09 23.20
CA PRO A 705 -4.70 -31.91 23.05
C PRO A 705 -3.45 -31.05 22.85
N HIS A 706 -2.33 -31.43 23.45
CA HIS A 706 -1.07 -30.77 23.15
C HIS A 706 -0.83 -30.80 21.64
N PHE A 707 -0.61 -29.63 21.05
CA PHE A 707 -0.22 -29.53 19.65
C PHE A 707 1.02 -30.40 19.44
N LYS A 708 0.88 -31.50 18.70
CA LYS A 708 2.01 -32.37 18.40
C LYS A 708 2.96 -31.57 17.54
N LYS A 709 4.12 -31.22 18.10
CA LYS A 709 5.20 -30.66 17.32
C LYS A 709 5.49 -31.67 16.19
N PRO A 710 5.39 -31.27 14.91
CA PRO A 710 5.76 -32.13 13.80
C PRO A 710 7.19 -32.65 14.03
N ASP A 711 7.50 -33.84 13.55
CA ASP A 711 8.89 -34.28 13.55
C ASP A 711 9.77 -33.28 12.74
N PRO A 712 11.10 -33.28 12.89
CA PRO A 712 11.95 -32.28 12.25
C PRO A 712 11.83 -32.23 10.72
N GLU A 713 11.55 -33.33 10.03
CA GLU A 713 11.37 -33.37 8.58
C GLU A 713 10.01 -32.82 8.18
N GLU A 714 8.93 -33.27 8.83
CA GLU A 714 7.58 -32.78 8.62
C GLU A 714 7.45 -31.30 9.03
N GLY A 715 8.16 -30.89 10.08
CA GLY A 715 8.26 -29.53 10.56
C GLY A 715 9.05 -28.63 9.61
N CYS A 716 10.11 -29.14 8.96
CA CYS A 716 10.81 -28.43 7.89
C CYS A 716 9.94 -28.28 6.64
N LYS A 717 9.17 -29.31 6.28
CA LYS A 717 8.24 -29.27 5.16
C LYS A 717 7.09 -28.29 5.40
N GLN A 718 6.48 -28.32 6.58
CA GLN A 718 5.47 -27.35 7.01
C GLN A 718 6.04 -25.93 7.20
N TYR A 719 7.33 -25.80 7.55
CA TYR A 719 8.02 -24.51 7.61
C TYR A 719 8.25 -23.92 6.22
N GLN A 720 8.50 -24.75 5.20
CA GLN A 720 8.58 -24.34 3.80
C GLN A 720 7.20 -23.95 3.24
N GLU A 721 6.13 -24.61 3.66
CA GLU A 721 4.76 -24.37 3.18
C GLU A 721 4.03 -23.22 3.92
N ASN A 722 4.23 -23.04 5.23
CA ASN A 722 3.58 -21.97 6.01
C ASN A 722 4.40 -21.53 7.24
N ARG A 723 5.42 -20.69 7.00
CA ARG A 723 6.38 -20.20 8.00
C ARG A 723 5.76 -19.47 9.21
N ALA A 724 4.63 -18.79 9.03
CA ALA A 724 3.98 -18.02 10.10
C ALA A 724 3.37 -18.92 11.19
N ALA A 725 2.91 -20.12 10.82
CA ALA A 725 2.32 -21.08 11.74
C ALA A 725 3.37 -21.70 12.71
N LEU A 726 4.62 -21.87 12.25
CA LEU A 726 5.68 -22.52 13.05
C LEU A 726 6.44 -21.56 13.97
N LEU A 727 6.63 -20.29 13.58
CA LEU A 727 7.35 -19.30 14.40
C LEU A 727 6.62 -18.94 15.71
N GLY A 728 5.28 -18.95 15.70
CA GLY A 728 4.45 -18.72 16.89
C GLY A 728 4.57 -19.83 17.95
N LEU A 729 5.12 -20.99 17.60
CA LEU A 729 5.25 -22.17 18.47
C LEU A 729 6.64 -22.30 19.11
N SER A 730 7.55 -21.35 18.85
CA SER A 730 8.87 -21.35 19.49
C SER A 730 8.73 -21.21 21.01
N PRO A 731 9.53 -21.92 21.83
CA PRO A 731 9.59 -21.71 23.27
C PRO A 731 9.83 -20.24 23.66
N SER A 732 10.56 -19.47 22.85
CA SER A 732 10.81 -18.05 23.06
C SER A 732 9.58 -17.15 22.85
N VAL A 733 8.53 -17.62 22.17
CA VAL A 733 7.25 -16.91 21.99
C VAL A 733 6.20 -17.45 22.96
N MET A 734 6.10 -18.77 23.10
CA MET A 734 5.08 -19.41 23.93
C MET A 734 5.27 -19.19 25.44
N LYS A 735 6.52 -19.02 25.91
CA LYS A 735 6.79 -18.76 27.33
C LYS A 735 6.21 -17.41 27.79
N PRO A 736 6.51 -16.26 27.14
CA PRO A 736 5.86 -14.98 27.45
C PRO A 736 4.32 -15.00 27.36
N VAL A 737 3.76 -15.69 26.37
CA VAL A 737 2.31 -15.81 26.20
C VAL A 737 1.67 -16.57 27.37
N LYS A 738 2.29 -17.67 27.81
CA LYS A 738 1.82 -18.45 28.96
C LYS A 738 1.87 -17.61 30.25
N GLU A 739 2.95 -16.87 30.47
CA GLU A 739 3.12 -15.99 31.64
C GLU A 739 2.09 -14.84 31.66
N SER A 740 1.85 -14.23 30.49
CA SER A 740 0.84 -13.17 30.33
C SER A 740 -0.57 -13.70 30.59
N GLY A 741 -0.92 -14.85 30.01
CA GLY A 741 -2.22 -15.49 30.23
C GLY A 741 -2.47 -15.86 31.70
N LEU A 742 -1.44 -16.31 32.44
CA LEU A 742 -1.56 -16.57 33.88
C LEU A 742 -1.82 -15.29 34.69
N THR A 743 -1.19 -14.19 34.30
CA THR A 743 -1.35 -12.87 34.95
C THR A 743 -2.74 -12.30 34.70
N GLU A 744 -3.25 -12.41 33.49
CA GLU A 744 -4.61 -12.00 33.12
C GLU A 744 -5.66 -12.86 33.85
N GLN A 745 -5.50 -14.19 33.87
CA GLN A 745 -6.37 -15.07 34.65
C GLN A 745 -6.40 -14.71 36.14
N GLN A 746 -5.23 -14.43 36.73
CA GLN A 746 -5.17 -13.99 38.11
C GLN A 746 -5.89 -12.65 38.32
N THR A 747 -5.74 -11.71 37.40
CA THR A 747 -6.42 -10.41 37.47
C THR A 747 -7.94 -10.57 37.48
N CYS A 748 -8.49 -11.39 36.57
CA CYS A 748 -9.93 -11.66 36.54
C CYS A 748 -10.42 -12.41 37.78
N GLU A 749 -9.65 -13.36 38.32
CA GLU A 749 -10.00 -14.02 39.57
C GLU A 749 -9.99 -13.06 40.76
N ILE A 750 -9.05 -12.11 40.81
CA ILE A 750 -9.02 -11.11 41.88
C ILE A 750 -10.27 -10.25 41.82
N LEU A 751 -10.64 -9.78 40.63
CA LEU A 751 -11.85 -9.01 40.41
C LEU A 751 -13.10 -9.80 40.84
N LYS A 752 -13.20 -11.07 40.40
CA LYS A 752 -14.33 -11.96 40.68
C LYS A 752 -14.47 -12.32 42.17
N LYS A 753 -13.35 -12.56 42.88
CA LYS A 753 -13.38 -13.07 44.26
C LYS A 753 -13.25 -12.00 45.33
N PHE A 754 -12.48 -10.95 45.08
CA PHE A 754 -12.17 -9.92 46.06
C PHE A 754 -12.69 -8.53 45.66
N GLY A 755 -13.31 -8.40 44.48
CA GLY A 755 -13.97 -7.18 44.01
C GLY A 755 -13.02 -6.11 43.48
N GLU A 756 -13.64 -5.08 42.91
CA GLU A 756 -12.96 -3.97 42.23
C GLU A 756 -12.05 -3.17 43.18
N ARG A 757 -12.44 -2.99 44.45
CA ARG A 757 -11.62 -2.31 45.48
C ARG A 757 -10.23 -2.94 45.62
N THR A 758 -10.17 -4.27 45.65
CA THR A 758 -8.90 -5.02 45.77
C THR A 758 -8.07 -4.88 44.50
N LEU A 759 -8.71 -4.92 43.33
CA LEU A 759 -8.01 -4.75 42.06
C LEU A 759 -7.46 -3.32 41.92
N LYS A 760 -8.23 -2.29 42.31
CA LYS A 760 -7.80 -0.89 42.38
C LYS A 760 -6.57 -0.73 43.24
N ALA A 761 -6.55 -1.31 44.44
CA ALA A 761 -5.38 -1.27 45.31
C ALA A 761 -4.15 -1.93 44.66
N LEU A 762 -4.32 -3.09 44.01
CA LEU A 762 -3.22 -3.78 43.32
C LEU A 762 -2.67 -2.95 42.16
N LYS A 763 -3.55 -2.40 41.31
CA LYS A 763 -3.15 -1.55 40.17
C LYS A 763 -2.53 -0.24 40.64
N LEU A 764 -3.00 0.32 41.75
CA LEU A 764 -2.40 1.50 42.38
C LEU A 764 -0.97 1.22 42.79
N VAL A 765 -0.71 0.11 43.48
CA VAL A 765 0.65 -0.31 43.84
C VAL A 765 1.54 -0.45 42.59
N GLN A 766 1.06 -1.17 41.58
CA GLN A 766 1.80 -1.43 40.33
C GLN A 766 2.17 -0.13 39.59
N ILE A 767 1.20 0.76 39.40
CA ILE A 767 1.40 2.01 38.65
C ILE A 767 2.23 3.01 39.47
N SER A 768 2.07 3.05 40.80
CA SER A 768 2.86 3.92 41.68
C SER A 768 4.33 3.53 41.71
N GLN A 769 4.67 2.23 41.66
CA GLN A 769 6.05 1.77 41.55
C GLN A 769 6.62 1.98 40.14
N LYS A 770 5.78 1.91 39.10
CA LYS A 770 6.21 2.08 37.71
C LYS A 770 6.47 3.54 37.35
N PHE A 771 5.59 4.43 37.79
CA PHE A 771 5.65 5.88 37.54
C PHE A 771 5.70 6.66 38.86
N PRO A 772 6.72 6.45 39.71
CA PRO A 772 6.76 7.01 41.05
C PRO A 772 6.92 8.53 41.05
N LYS A 773 7.17 9.20 39.92
CA LYS A 773 7.24 10.68 39.82
C LYS A 773 5.88 11.33 39.53
N ALA A 774 4.92 10.58 38.97
CA ALA A 774 3.58 11.08 38.68
C ALA A 774 2.79 11.36 39.97
N ASP A 775 1.97 12.41 39.99
CA ASP A 775 1.14 12.75 41.15
C ASP A 775 -0.02 11.76 41.40
N PHE A 776 -0.61 11.81 42.60
CA PHE A 776 -1.68 10.89 42.99
C PHE A 776 -2.90 10.98 42.07
N ALA A 777 -3.28 12.17 41.61
CA ALA A 777 -4.46 12.34 40.75
C ALA A 777 -4.26 11.65 39.39
N THR A 778 -3.09 11.82 38.80
CA THR A 778 -2.67 11.21 37.54
C THR A 778 -2.63 9.69 37.70
N VAL A 779 -1.98 9.18 38.75
CA VAL A 779 -1.92 7.73 39.01
C VAL A 779 -3.31 7.15 39.27
N ASN A 780 -4.14 7.81 40.09
CA ASN A 780 -5.49 7.33 40.40
C ASN A 780 -6.39 7.29 39.15
N LYS A 781 -6.24 8.25 38.22
CA LYS A 781 -6.89 8.19 36.92
C LYS A 781 -6.43 6.97 36.12
N LEU A 782 -5.12 6.77 35.95
CA LEU A 782 -4.59 5.60 35.24
C LEU A 782 -5.07 4.28 35.86
N VAL A 783 -5.11 4.19 37.20
CA VAL A 783 -5.64 3.04 37.93
C VAL A 783 -7.11 2.81 37.59
N THR A 784 -7.92 3.87 37.60
CA THR A 784 -9.35 3.78 37.30
C THR A 784 -9.57 3.30 35.87
N ASP A 785 -8.84 3.87 34.90
CA ASP A 785 -8.91 3.49 33.48
C ASP A 785 -8.45 2.03 33.28
N VAL A 786 -7.34 1.61 33.91
CA VAL A 786 -6.82 0.23 33.83
C VAL A 786 -7.77 -0.78 34.48
N VAL A 787 -8.38 -0.42 35.60
CA VAL A 787 -9.36 -1.28 36.28
C VAL A 787 -10.60 -1.42 35.42
N HIS A 788 -11.09 -0.33 34.82
CA HIS A 788 -12.22 -0.37 33.90
C HIS A 788 -11.92 -1.28 32.69
N ILE A 789 -10.76 -1.12 32.06
CA ILE A 789 -10.31 -2.03 30.98
C ILE A 789 -10.36 -3.48 31.44
N HIS A 790 -9.74 -3.81 32.57
CA HIS A 790 -9.76 -5.19 33.08
C HIS A 790 -11.17 -5.69 33.40
N THR A 791 -12.05 -4.82 33.89
CA THR A 791 -13.46 -5.14 34.10
C THR A 791 -14.11 -5.56 32.79
N GLU A 792 -13.97 -4.77 31.71
CA GLU A 792 -14.51 -5.12 30.39
C GLU A 792 -13.91 -6.43 29.85
N CYS A 793 -12.58 -6.57 29.88
CA CYS A 793 -11.90 -7.77 29.40
C CYS A 793 -12.37 -9.03 30.16
N CYS A 794 -12.52 -8.94 31.49
CA CYS A 794 -12.93 -10.08 32.32
C CYS A 794 -14.42 -10.43 32.19
N HIS A 795 -15.26 -9.49 31.77
CA HIS A 795 -16.66 -9.75 31.37
C HIS A 795 -16.80 -10.27 29.94
N GLY A 796 -15.69 -10.49 29.23
CA GLY A 796 -15.68 -11.05 27.89
C GLY A 796 -15.85 -10.02 26.78
N ASP A 797 -15.93 -8.72 27.09
CA ASP A 797 -15.99 -7.67 26.08
C ASP A 797 -14.59 -7.29 25.59
N MET A 798 -13.98 -8.20 24.83
CA MET A 798 -12.59 -8.06 24.39
C MET A 798 -12.40 -6.90 23.41
N MET A 799 -13.43 -6.54 22.63
CA MET A 799 -13.31 -5.46 21.65
C MET A 799 -13.36 -4.10 22.33
N ASP A 800 -14.27 -3.88 23.27
CA ASP A 800 -14.29 -2.65 24.06
C ASP A 800 -13.06 -2.59 24.98
N CYS A 801 -12.64 -3.71 25.57
CA CYS A 801 -11.36 -3.86 26.27
C CYS A 801 -10.16 -3.40 25.42
N ILE A 802 -10.05 -3.84 24.16
CA ILE A 802 -8.97 -3.43 23.25
C ILE A 802 -9.08 -1.95 22.93
N HIS A 803 -10.30 -1.45 22.66
CA HIS A 803 -10.53 -0.05 22.32
C HIS A 803 -10.16 0.90 23.47
N GLU A 804 -10.60 0.59 24.69
CA GLU A 804 -10.24 1.35 25.90
C GLU A 804 -8.74 1.26 26.19
N ARG A 805 -8.10 0.11 25.91
CA ARG A 805 -6.64 -0.03 26.01
C ARG A 805 -5.91 0.89 25.02
N VAL A 806 -6.41 1.05 23.79
CA VAL A 806 -5.86 2.01 22.82
C VAL A 806 -5.98 3.44 23.36
N LYS A 807 -7.17 3.85 23.82
CA LYS A 807 -7.39 5.17 24.42
C LYS A 807 -6.47 5.45 25.59
N LEU A 808 -6.26 4.47 26.47
CA LEU A 808 -5.35 4.61 27.60
C LEU A 808 -3.90 4.85 27.15
N THR A 809 -3.44 4.14 26.11
CA THR A 809 -2.07 4.36 25.59
C THR A 809 -1.91 5.73 24.93
N GLU A 810 -2.94 6.26 24.30
CA GLU A 810 -2.96 7.63 23.77
C GLU A 810 -2.96 8.67 24.88
N TYR A 811 -3.75 8.46 25.94
CA TYR A 811 -3.71 9.29 27.13
C TYR A 811 -2.32 9.30 27.77
N ALA A 812 -1.71 8.13 27.96
CA ALA A 812 -0.35 8.02 28.50
C ALA A 812 0.68 8.76 27.63
N CYS A 813 0.56 8.69 26.30
CA CYS A 813 1.47 9.36 25.38
C CYS A 813 1.27 10.88 25.30
N SER A 814 0.03 11.36 25.38
CA SER A 814 -0.29 12.80 25.43
C SER A 814 0.14 13.46 26.74
N HIS A 815 0.21 12.68 27.82
CA HIS A 815 0.63 13.13 29.15
C HIS A 815 2.01 12.58 29.54
N LYS A 816 2.84 12.22 28.55
CA LYS A 816 4.14 11.56 28.81
C LYS A 816 5.06 12.39 29.70
N ASP A 817 5.04 13.71 29.59
CA ASP A 817 5.94 14.59 30.34
C ASP A 817 5.56 14.66 31.83
N THR A 818 4.31 14.39 32.18
CA THR A 818 3.83 14.30 33.57
C THR A 818 3.91 12.89 34.13
N ILE A 819 3.79 11.86 33.27
CA ILE A 819 3.77 10.45 33.69
C ILE A 819 5.19 9.87 33.76
N SER A 820 5.95 9.93 32.66
CA SER A 820 7.32 9.41 32.59
C SER A 820 8.00 9.80 31.28
N THR A 821 9.23 10.32 31.37
CA THR A 821 10.05 10.62 30.20
C THR A 821 10.39 9.38 29.37
N LYS A 822 10.40 8.18 29.99
CA LYS A 822 10.69 6.90 29.32
C LYS A 822 9.61 6.50 28.31
N LEU A 823 8.39 7.05 28.42
CA LEU A 823 7.29 6.78 27.48
C LEU A 823 7.60 7.23 26.04
N SER A 824 8.50 8.20 25.85
CA SER A 824 8.89 8.68 24.52
C SER A 824 9.39 7.56 23.60
N ASN A 825 10.03 6.52 24.16
CA ASN A 825 10.53 5.37 23.41
C ASN A 825 9.41 4.44 22.90
N CYS A 826 8.21 4.55 23.47
CA CYS A 826 7.05 3.75 23.09
C CYS A 826 6.06 4.52 22.21
N CYS A 827 5.89 5.82 22.42
CA CYS A 827 4.85 6.62 21.76
C CYS A 827 5.00 6.77 20.25
N GLY A 828 6.20 6.53 19.69
CA GLY A 828 6.44 6.50 18.25
C GLY A 828 6.10 5.16 17.56
N LYS A 829 5.72 4.13 18.31
CA LYS A 829 5.42 2.78 17.79
C LYS A 829 3.97 2.66 17.29
N SER A 830 3.71 1.62 16.49
CA SER A 830 2.35 1.26 16.06
C SER A 830 1.45 0.93 17.26
N GLU A 831 0.13 0.99 17.13
CA GLU A 831 -0.81 0.85 18.26
C GLU A 831 -0.56 -0.40 19.12
N VAL A 832 -0.41 -1.57 18.49
CA VAL A 832 -0.14 -2.84 19.19
C VAL A 832 1.25 -2.84 19.83
N GLU A 833 2.28 -2.38 19.11
CA GLU A 833 3.65 -2.33 19.62
C GLU A 833 3.83 -1.27 20.72
N ARG A 834 3.06 -0.19 20.68
CA ARG A 834 3.02 0.88 21.69
C ARG A 834 2.45 0.36 22.98
N SER A 835 1.31 -0.32 22.91
CA SER A 835 0.66 -0.96 24.07
C SER A 835 1.61 -1.94 24.76
N GLU A 836 2.24 -2.82 23.99
CA GLU A 836 3.21 -3.79 24.53
C GLU A 836 4.46 -3.11 25.11
N CYS A 837 4.99 -2.12 24.41
CA CYS A 837 6.14 -1.34 24.88
C CYS A 837 5.85 -0.63 26.21
N ILE A 838 4.67 -0.03 26.36
CA ILE A 838 4.28 0.65 27.60
C ILE A 838 4.17 -0.36 28.75
N VAL A 839 3.60 -1.54 28.52
CA VAL A 839 3.48 -2.61 29.54
C VAL A 839 4.84 -3.11 29.99
N HIS A 840 5.80 -3.28 29.07
CA HIS A 840 7.16 -3.75 29.37
C HIS A 840 8.18 -2.66 29.67
N LEU A 841 7.76 -1.40 29.75
CA LEU A 841 8.63 -0.29 30.13
C LEU A 841 9.17 -0.48 31.55
N GLU A 842 10.48 -0.28 31.72
CA GLU A 842 11.14 -0.31 33.02
C GLU A 842 10.59 0.77 33.95
N ASN A 843 10.54 0.47 35.26
CA ASN A 843 10.12 1.42 36.27
C ASN A 843 11.00 2.69 36.25
N ASP A 844 10.40 3.84 36.53
CA ASP A 844 11.12 5.11 36.68
C ASP A 844 11.88 5.18 38.01
N ASP A 845 12.89 6.05 38.06
CA ASP A 845 13.67 6.25 39.28
C ASP A 845 12.81 6.81 40.41
N ARG A 846 13.06 6.33 41.64
CA ARG A 846 12.45 6.87 42.85
C ARG A 846 12.64 8.40 42.92
N PRO A 847 11.60 9.19 43.28
CA PRO A 847 11.73 10.63 43.43
C PRO A 847 12.79 11.01 44.45
N ALA A 848 13.67 11.94 44.07
CA ALA A 848 14.69 12.49 44.96
C ALA A 848 14.04 13.33 46.07
N GLY A 849 14.55 13.24 47.30
CA GLY A 849 14.11 14.09 48.42
C GLY A 849 12.90 13.58 49.21
N LEU A 850 12.29 12.45 48.85
CA LEU A 850 11.22 11.84 49.66
C LEU A 850 11.79 11.07 50.87
N SER A 851 11.30 11.38 52.06
CA SER A 851 11.56 10.61 53.28
C SER A 851 11.24 9.12 53.06
N PRO A 852 12.07 8.18 53.55
CA PRO A 852 11.75 6.76 53.55
C PRO A 852 10.49 6.41 54.35
N THR A 853 10.05 7.28 55.27
CA THR A 853 8.86 7.10 56.10
C THR A 853 7.72 8.00 55.66
N VAL A 854 6.48 7.54 55.87
CA VAL A 854 5.23 8.25 55.55
C VAL A 854 4.70 8.99 56.79
N ARG A 855 5.49 9.96 57.28
CA ARG A 855 5.21 10.68 58.54
C ARG A 855 3.85 11.35 58.55
N GLU A 856 3.41 11.85 57.40
CA GLU A 856 2.11 12.49 57.22
C GLU A 856 0.91 11.58 57.54
N PHE A 857 1.09 10.25 57.59
CA PHE A 857 0.04 9.29 57.97
C PHE A 857 0.17 8.78 59.42
N ILE A 858 1.16 9.25 60.16
CA ILE A 858 1.50 8.74 61.50
C ILE A 858 1.60 9.86 62.53
N GLU A 859 2.08 11.03 62.15
CA GLU A 859 2.31 12.18 63.04
C GLU A 859 1.16 13.20 63.01
N ASP A 860 0.29 13.13 62.00
CA ASP A 860 -0.89 13.99 61.89
C ASP A 860 -1.92 13.63 62.97
N LYS A 861 -2.51 14.65 63.61
CA LYS A 861 -3.52 14.49 64.66
C LYS A 861 -4.90 14.18 64.10
N ASP A 862 -5.14 14.51 62.83
CA ASP A 862 -6.45 14.41 62.19
C ASP A 862 -6.61 13.10 61.37
N VAL A 863 -5.67 12.16 61.50
CA VAL A 863 -5.67 10.84 60.80
C VAL A 863 -7.00 10.11 60.97
N CYS A 864 -7.54 10.04 62.20
CA CYS A 864 -8.79 9.34 62.45
C CYS A 864 -10.01 10.07 61.85
N GLU A 865 -9.99 11.41 61.75
CA GLU A 865 -11.04 12.17 61.08
C GLU A 865 -11.01 11.91 59.57
N HIS A 866 -9.83 11.99 58.96
CA HIS A 866 -9.66 11.68 57.53
C HIS A 866 -10.06 10.23 57.20
N PHE A 867 -9.68 9.27 58.04
CA PHE A 867 -10.06 7.87 57.90
C PHE A 867 -11.58 7.65 58.04
N ALA A 868 -12.24 8.35 58.96
CA ALA A 868 -13.69 8.24 59.13
C ALA A 868 -14.47 8.88 57.97
N LYS A 869 -13.98 10.01 57.43
CA LYS A 869 -14.67 10.76 56.37
C LYS A 869 -14.49 10.17 54.97
N GLU A 870 -13.27 9.73 54.64
CA GLU A 870 -12.89 9.29 53.29
C GLU A 870 -12.00 8.03 53.32
N LYS A 871 -12.43 6.99 54.06
CA LYS A 871 -11.68 5.75 54.31
C LYS A 871 -10.88 5.24 53.11
N ASP A 872 -11.54 5.02 51.97
CA ASP A 872 -10.92 4.42 50.80
C ASP A 872 -9.93 5.34 50.09
N ALA A 873 -10.26 6.63 49.96
CA ALA A 873 -9.35 7.60 49.35
C ALA A 873 -8.13 7.85 50.24
N PHE A 874 -8.30 7.85 51.56
CA PHE A 874 -7.23 7.99 52.53
C PHE A 874 -6.26 6.80 52.49
N LEU A 875 -6.79 5.57 52.52
CA LEU A 875 -5.98 4.35 52.38
C LEU A 875 -5.29 4.25 51.02
N ALA A 876 -5.95 4.68 49.94
CA ALA A 876 -5.33 4.74 48.61
C ALA A 876 -4.13 5.70 48.59
N LYS A 877 -4.26 6.90 49.19
CA LYS A 877 -3.13 7.84 49.32
C LYS A 877 -1.98 7.24 50.13
N PHE A 878 -2.27 6.57 51.25
CA PHE A 878 -1.25 5.87 52.04
C PHE A 878 -0.50 4.83 51.19
N VAL A 879 -1.24 3.96 50.50
CA VAL A 879 -0.65 2.90 49.65
C VAL A 879 0.14 3.51 48.49
N TYR A 880 -0.34 4.59 47.87
CA TYR A 880 0.39 5.32 46.82
C TYR A 880 1.73 5.87 47.32
N GLU A 881 1.71 6.60 48.45
CA GLU A 881 2.93 7.21 49.01
C GLU A 881 3.91 6.13 49.48
N TYR A 882 3.43 5.05 50.09
CA TYR A 882 4.28 3.95 50.53
C TYR A 882 4.88 3.19 49.32
N SER A 883 4.09 2.89 48.29
CA SER A 883 4.54 2.13 47.12
C SER A 883 5.63 2.85 46.32
N ARG A 884 5.49 4.17 46.08
CA ARG A 884 6.49 4.94 45.32
C ARG A 884 7.82 5.15 46.07
N ARG A 885 7.83 4.96 47.40
CA ARG A 885 9.04 5.03 48.25
C ARG A 885 9.80 3.70 48.28
N HIS A 886 9.10 2.58 48.06
CA HIS A 886 9.62 1.23 48.29
C HIS A 886 9.54 0.32 47.05
N PRO A 887 10.35 0.58 45.99
CA PRO A 887 10.43 -0.30 44.83
C PRO A 887 11.02 -1.70 45.15
N GLU A 888 11.74 -1.84 46.27
CA GLU A 888 12.32 -3.09 46.75
C GLU A 888 11.31 -4.06 47.36
N PHE A 889 10.05 -3.64 47.54
CA PHE A 889 8.97 -4.49 48.05
C PHE A 889 8.11 -5.03 46.90
N SER A 890 7.61 -6.26 47.08
CA SER A 890 6.67 -6.85 46.15
C SER A 890 5.30 -6.14 46.18
N HIS A 891 4.52 -6.26 45.10
CA HIS A 891 3.17 -5.72 45.08
C HIS A 891 2.28 -6.30 46.19
N LEU A 892 2.42 -7.60 46.47
CA LEU A 892 1.63 -8.26 47.51
C LEU A 892 2.03 -7.80 48.91
N MET A 893 3.33 -7.54 49.14
CA MET A 893 3.81 -6.99 50.40
C MET A 893 3.25 -5.59 50.64
N LEU A 894 3.22 -4.74 49.63
CA LEU A 894 2.65 -3.39 49.72
C LEU A 894 1.13 -3.41 50.00
N LEU A 895 0.40 -4.36 49.40
CA LEU A 895 -0.99 -4.59 49.77
C LEU A 895 -1.16 -5.08 51.21
N ARG A 896 -0.25 -5.93 51.71
CA ARG A 896 -0.23 -6.38 53.11
C ARG A 896 0.03 -5.21 54.06
N VAL A 897 0.97 -4.32 53.74
CA VAL A 897 1.23 -3.09 54.51
C VAL A 897 -0.02 -2.22 54.55
N GLY A 898 -0.65 -1.97 53.40
CA GLY A 898 -1.91 -1.20 53.33
C GLY A 898 -3.02 -1.82 54.18
N LYS A 899 -3.19 -3.14 54.12
CA LYS A 899 -4.18 -3.86 54.93
C LYS A 899 -3.85 -3.81 56.43
N GLY A 900 -2.59 -3.96 56.80
CA GLY A 900 -2.14 -3.84 58.18
C GLY A 900 -2.36 -2.45 58.75
N TYR A 901 -2.19 -1.41 57.93
CA TYR A 901 -2.48 -0.03 58.34
C TYR A 901 -3.99 0.22 58.49
N GLU A 902 -4.82 -0.32 57.59
CA GLU A 902 -6.29 -0.29 57.74
C GLU A 902 -6.72 -0.94 59.08
N GLU A 903 -6.23 -2.14 59.38
CA GLU A 903 -6.52 -2.86 60.63
C GLU A 903 -6.00 -2.10 61.87
N LEU A 904 -4.83 -1.45 61.76
CA LEU A 904 -4.31 -0.61 62.82
C LEU A 904 -5.25 0.56 63.12
N LEU A 905 -5.71 1.29 62.10
CA LEU A 905 -6.60 2.43 62.28
C LEU A 905 -7.98 2.02 62.80
N GLU A 906 -8.53 0.90 62.32
CA GLU A 906 -9.79 0.33 62.84
C GLU A 906 -9.72 0.07 64.35
N ASN A 907 -8.57 -0.38 64.84
CA ASN A 907 -8.35 -0.61 66.27
C ASN A 907 -8.03 0.69 67.02
N CYS A 908 -7.10 1.50 66.51
CA CYS A 908 -6.56 2.66 67.21
C CYS A 908 -7.53 3.85 67.28
N CYS A 909 -8.32 4.10 66.24
CA CYS A 909 -9.25 5.23 66.21
C CYS A 909 -10.45 5.08 67.15
N THR A 910 -10.60 3.92 67.78
CA THR A 910 -11.61 3.67 68.83
C THR A 910 -11.04 3.73 70.25
N THR A 911 -9.73 3.98 70.41
CA THR A 911 -9.06 4.05 71.72
C THR A 911 -9.15 5.44 72.35
N SER A 912 -8.83 5.54 73.65
CA SER A 912 -8.80 6.82 74.38
C SER A 912 -7.66 7.77 73.97
N ASN A 913 -6.60 7.25 73.34
CA ASN A 913 -5.48 8.04 72.79
C ASN A 913 -5.06 7.53 71.41
N PRO A 914 -5.80 7.87 70.33
CA PRO A 914 -5.53 7.35 68.99
C PRO A 914 -4.12 7.66 68.49
N ALA A 915 -3.63 8.88 68.73
CA ALA A 915 -2.33 9.33 68.22
C ALA A 915 -1.14 8.53 68.76
N GLU A 916 -1.18 8.15 70.03
CA GLU A 916 -0.16 7.27 70.61
C GLU A 916 -0.26 5.84 70.05
N CYS A 917 -1.47 5.37 69.76
CA CYS A 917 -1.72 4.03 69.23
C CYS A 917 -1.22 3.90 67.78
N TYR A 918 -1.67 4.77 66.87
CA TYR A 918 -1.22 4.72 65.47
C TYR A 918 0.21 5.25 65.28
N GLY A 919 0.74 6.03 66.24
CA GLY A 919 2.15 6.45 66.27
C GLY A 919 3.15 5.29 66.29
N LYS A 920 2.73 4.09 66.75
CA LYS A 920 3.52 2.84 66.70
C LYS A 920 3.37 2.07 65.39
N GLY A 921 2.60 2.60 64.44
CA GLY A 921 2.25 1.91 63.19
C GLY A 921 3.45 1.52 62.35
N GLU A 922 4.44 2.39 62.22
CA GLU A 922 5.67 2.12 61.45
C GLU A 922 6.43 0.89 61.98
N GLU A 923 6.48 0.70 63.30
CA GLU A 923 7.13 -0.46 63.92
C GLU A 923 6.39 -1.75 63.60
N ILE A 924 5.06 -1.73 63.71
CA ILE A 924 4.18 -2.88 63.41
C ILE A 924 4.30 -3.27 61.93
N LEU A 925 4.30 -2.29 61.03
CA LEU A 925 4.42 -2.53 59.59
C LEU A 925 5.81 -3.06 59.22
N LYS A 926 6.88 -2.50 59.79
CA LYS A 926 8.26 -3.02 59.61
C LYS A 926 8.40 -4.47 60.04
N LYS A 927 7.77 -4.86 61.16
CA LYS A 927 7.78 -6.25 61.61
C LYS A 927 7.18 -7.20 60.55
N GLN A 928 6.08 -6.81 59.90
CA GLN A 928 5.48 -7.62 58.84
C GLN A 928 6.38 -7.77 57.61
N VAL A 929 7.12 -6.71 57.25
CA VAL A 929 8.12 -6.74 56.17
C VAL A 929 9.23 -7.72 56.53
N GLN A 930 9.79 -7.60 57.74
CA GLN A 930 10.90 -8.43 58.20
C GLN A 930 10.53 -9.93 58.20
N GLU A 931 9.36 -10.30 58.73
CA GLU A 931 8.86 -11.68 58.70
C GLU A 931 8.85 -12.27 57.27
N SER A 932 8.48 -11.45 56.28
CA SER A 932 8.39 -11.89 54.88
C SER A 932 9.76 -12.04 54.22
N GLN A 933 10.71 -11.17 54.57
CA GLN A 933 12.10 -11.22 54.14
C GLN A 933 12.82 -12.45 54.73
N GLU A 934 12.62 -12.76 56.01
CA GLU A 934 13.23 -13.91 56.68
C GLU A 934 12.81 -15.24 56.03
N VAL A 935 11.51 -15.40 55.71
CA VAL A 935 10.99 -16.59 55.00
C VAL A 935 11.64 -16.73 53.63
N LEU A 936 11.80 -15.63 52.91
CA LEU A 936 12.39 -15.64 51.57
C LEU A 936 13.89 -15.95 51.62
N ALA A 937 14.63 -15.32 52.53
CA ALA A 937 16.04 -15.59 52.75
C ALA A 937 16.27 -17.07 53.10
N THR A 938 15.45 -17.63 53.99
CA THR A 938 15.51 -19.05 54.36
C THR A 938 15.32 -19.97 53.14
N ASN A 939 14.31 -19.71 52.31
CA ASN A 939 14.04 -20.51 51.12
C ASN A 939 15.13 -20.37 50.06
N CYS A 940 15.63 -19.15 49.81
CA CYS A 940 16.70 -18.94 48.84
C CYS A 940 18.04 -19.52 49.29
N ASN A 941 18.36 -19.46 50.59
CA ASN A 941 19.53 -20.12 51.14
C ASN A 941 19.42 -21.64 50.98
N LEU A 942 18.25 -22.22 51.29
CA LEU A 942 18.01 -23.64 51.08
C LEU A 942 18.20 -24.02 49.60
N TYR A 943 17.60 -23.27 48.66
CA TYR A 943 17.76 -23.49 47.22
C TYR A 943 19.23 -23.46 46.80
N LYS A 944 19.99 -22.43 47.22
CA LYS A 944 21.43 -22.30 46.91
C LYS A 944 22.26 -23.48 47.46
N THR A 945 21.89 -24.02 48.61
CA THR A 945 22.61 -25.14 49.25
C THR A 945 22.33 -26.48 48.57
N VAL A 946 21.07 -26.77 48.21
CA VAL A 946 20.68 -28.12 47.79
C VAL A 946 20.39 -28.26 46.29
N GLY A 947 20.30 -27.15 45.55
CA GLY A 947 19.94 -27.13 44.13
C GLY A 947 18.45 -27.39 43.87
N GLU A 948 18.02 -27.19 42.61
CA GLU A 948 16.60 -27.16 42.22
C GLU A 948 15.84 -28.45 42.54
N TYR A 949 16.40 -29.62 42.19
CA TYR A 949 15.73 -30.91 42.39
C TYR A 949 15.45 -31.20 43.87
N PHE A 950 16.44 -31.00 44.75
CA PHE A 950 16.27 -31.25 46.19
C PHE A 950 15.44 -30.15 46.87
N PHE A 951 15.48 -28.92 46.37
CA PHE A 951 14.60 -27.85 46.84
C PHE A 951 13.14 -28.15 46.49
N GLN A 952 12.87 -28.65 45.28
CA GLN A 952 11.56 -29.16 44.89
C GLN A 952 11.10 -30.28 45.84
N ASN A 953 11.97 -31.22 46.21
CA ASN A 953 11.63 -32.29 47.16
C ASN A 953 11.22 -31.75 48.53
N ALA A 954 11.90 -30.72 49.03
CA ALA A 954 11.53 -30.06 50.29
C ALA A 954 10.15 -29.40 50.20
N LEU A 955 9.86 -28.71 49.09
CA LEU A 955 8.54 -28.13 48.81
C LEU A 955 7.47 -29.22 48.70
N LEU A 956 7.76 -30.32 48.01
CA LEU A 956 6.86 -31.46 47.84
C LEU A 956 6.43 -32.04 49.18
N VAL A 957 7.38 -32.32 50.08
CA VAL A 957 7.06 -32.81 51.43
C VAL A 957 6.22 -31.77 52.20
N ARG A 958 6.52 -30.48 52.07
CA ARG A 958 5.79 -29.40 52.76
C ARG A 958 4.35 -29.26 52.27
N TYR A 959 4.12 -29.26 50.95
CA TYR A 959 2.80 -29.05 50.36
C TYR A 959 1.93 -30.31 50.39
N THR A 960 2.51 -31.52 50.30
CA THR A 960 1.77 -32.78 50.51
C THR A 960 1.10 -32.82 51.89
N LYS A 961 1.76 -32.31 52.93
CA LYS A 961 1.17 -32.23 54.28
C LYS A 961 0.01 -31.23 54.39
N LYS A 962 0.09 -30.12 53.66
CA LYS A 962 -0.89 -29.03 53.69
C LYS A 962 -2.12 -29.31 52.81
N MET A 963 -1.91 -30.03 51.70
CA MET A 963 -2.90 -30.25 50.64
C MET A 963 -2.85 -31.70 50.14
N PRO A 964 -3.02 -32.71 51.03
CA PRO A 964 -2.88 -34.12 50.65
C PRO A 964 -3.96 -34.62 49.66
N GLN A 965 -5.01 -33.83 49.41
CA GLN A 965 -6.05 -34.12 48.43
C GLN A 965 -5.65 -33.84 46.98
N LEU A 966 -4.54 -33.11 46.76
CA LEU A 966 -3.99 -32.92 45.42
C LEU A 966 -3.38 -34.24 44.93
N SER A 967 -3.58 -34.56 43.65
CA SER A 967 -2.96 -35.72 43.02
C SER A 967 -1.44 -35.55 42.93
N SER A 968 -0.73 -36.67 42.78
CA SER A 968 0.73 -36.61 42.72
C SER A 968 1.25 -35.80 41.53
N LYS A 969 0.53 -35.83 40.41
CA LYS A 969 0.85 -35.02 39.23
C LYS A 969 0.68 -33.53 39.51
N GLU A 970 -0.37 -33.13 40.22
CA GLU A 970 -0.63 -31.73 40.58
C GLU A 970 0.41 -31.21 41.57
N LEU A 971 0.75 -31.99 42.61
CA LEU A 971 1.78 -31.62 43.59
C LEU A 971 3.16 -31.48 42.95
N LEU A 972 3.55 -32.42 42.07
CA LEU A 972 4.79 -32.33 41.30
C LEU A 972 4.80 -31.08 40.42
N HIS A 973 3.68 -30.78 39.75
CA HIS A 973 3.56 -29.62 38.88
C HIS A 973 3.76 -28.30 39.65
N PHE A 974 2.97 -28.04 40.70
CA PHE A 974 3.05 -26.79 41.44
C PHE A 974 4.41 -26.61 42.15
N THR A 975 4.96 -27.69 42.72
CA THR A 975 6.25 -27.61 43.42
C THR A 975 7.41 -27.44 42.46
N LYS A 976 7.33 -28.02 41.25
CA LYS A 976 8.30 -27.76 40.19
C LYS A 976 8.27 -26.30 39.75
N GLU A 977 7.08 -25.71 39.57
CA GLU A 977 6.97 -24.28 39.25
C GLU A 977 7.55 -23.42 40.39
N MET A 978 7.28 -23.75 41.65
CA MET A 978 7.87 -23.02 42.80
C MET A 978 9.40 -23.17 42.88
N ALA A 979 9.95 -24.34 42.55
CA ALA A 979 11.39 -24.56 42.52
C ALA A 979 12.06 -23.76 41.38
N ALA A 980 11.40 -23.66 40.23
CA ALA A 980 11.84 -22.82 39.12
C ALA A 980 11.86 -21.33 39.48
N VAL A 981 10.95 -20.86 40.34
CA VAL A 981 11.03 -19.49 40.90
C VAL A 981 12.31 -19.30 41.72
N GLY A 982 12.71 -20.32 42.48
CA GLY A 982 14.00 -20.32 43.19
C GLY A 982 15.17 -20.12 42.25
N ALA A 983 15.20 -20.88 41.15
CA ALA A 983 16.22 -20.77 40.12
C ALA A 983 16.28 -19.37 39.49
N MET A 984 15.11 -18.78 39.23
CA MET A 984 14.97 -17.50 38.56
C MET A 984 15.22 -16.28 39.47
N CYS A 985 14.87 -16.34 40.75
CA CYS A 985 14.88 -15.16 41.61
C CYS A 985 16.01 -15.16 42.66
N CYS A 986 16.46 -16.32 43.16
CA CYS A 986 17.38 -16.36 44.30
C CYS A 986 18.82 -15.94 43.97
N HIS A 987 19.16 -15.78 42.69
CA HIS A 987 20.46 -15.28 42.23
C HIS A 987 20.49 -13.76 42.03
N LEU A 988 19.35 -13.07 42.14
CA LEU A 988 19.26 -11.62 42.00
C LEU A 988 19.84 -10.88 43.21
N SER A 989 20.05 -9.58 43.08
CA SER A 989 20.44 -8.69 44.19
C SER A 989 19.33 -8.61 45.25
N GLU A 990 19.68 -8.37 46.52
CA GLU A 990 18.73 -8.43 47.65
C GLU A 990 17.46 -7.58 47.45
N ASP A 991 17.60 -6.41 46.84
CA ASP A 991 16.51 -5.49 46.48
C ASP A 991 15.56 -6.03 45.39
N LYS A 992 15.99 -7.04 44.63
CA LYS A 992 15.23 -7.66 43.53
C LYS A 992 14.70 -9.06 43.85
N ILE A 993 15.29 -9.77 44.81
CA ILE A 993 14.82 -11.12 45.21
C ILE A 993 13.37 -11.03 45.69
N PHE A 994 13.05 -10.03 46.51
CA PHE A 994 11.74 -9.89 47.14
C PHE A 994 10.60 -9.66 46.13
N PRO A 995 10.65 -8.65 45.25
CA PRO A 995 9.62 -8.44 44.24
C PRO A 995 9.53 -9.59 43.22
N CYS A 996 10.65 -10.21 42.84
CA CYS A 996 10.67 -11.36 41.92
C CYS A 996 9.97 -12.57 42.54
N ALA A 997 10.45 -13.05 43.70
CA ALA A 997 10.02 -14.33 44.25
C ALA A 997 8.56 -14.30 44.72
N GLU A 998 8.12 -13.24 45.42
CA GLU A 998 6.72 -13.17 45.85
C GLU A 998 5.76 -13.02 44.67
N GLY A 999 6.11 -12.26 43.62
CA GLY A 999 5.26 -12.09 42.45
C GLY A 999 4.95 -13.43 41.76
N TYR A 1000 5.99 -14.22 41.46
CA TYR A 1000 5.80 -15.51 40.80
C TYR A 1000 5.21 -16.59 41.71
N VAL A 1001 5.55 -16.61 43.01
CA VAL A 1001 4.91 -17.53 43.96
C VAL A 1001 3.42 -17.21 44.07
N ASP A 1002 3.03 -15.93 44.10
CA ASP A 1002 1.63 -15.52 44.17
C ASP A 1002 0.83 -15.99 42.94
N LEU A 1003 1.42 -15.98 41.75
CA LEU A 1003 0.83 -16.57 40.54
C LEU A 1003 0.51 -18.06 40.72
N ILE A 1004 1.45 -18.84 41.27
CA ILE A 1004 1.29 -20.28 41.51
C ILE A 1004 0.21 -20.51 42.59
N LEU A 1005 0.22 -19.73 43.67
CA LEU A 1005 -0.82 -19.81 44.70
C LEU A 1005 -2.21 -19.46 44.14
N GLY A 1006 -2.27 -18.52 43.20
CA GLY A 1006 -3.48 -18.20 42.44
C GLY A 1006 -3.99 -19.39 41.63
N GLN A 1007 -3.10 -20.14 40.97
CA GLN A 1007 -3.49 -21.38 40.27
C GLN A 1007 -4.05 -22.43 41.25
N ILE A 1008 -3.42 -22.62 42.42
CA ILE A 1008 -3.92 -23.55 43.45
C ILE A 1008 -5.32 -23.14 43.90
N CYS A 1009 -5.57 -21.84 44.11
CA CYS A 1009 -6.90 -21.34 44.47
C CYS A 1009 -7.93 -21.54 43.36
N ARG A 1010 -7.58 -21.29 42.09
CA ARG A 1010 -8.47 -21.60 40.94
C ARG A 1010 -8.83 -23.08 40.90
N ARG A 1011 -7.81 -23.94 41.05
CA ARG A 1011 -8.00 -25.39 41.12
C ARG A 1011 -8.88 -25.80 42.29
N HIS A 1012 -8.76 -25.12 43.43
CA HIS A 1012 -9.63 -25.33 44.60
C HIS A 1012 -11.09 -24.96 44.31
N TYR A 1013 -11.35 -23.84 43.63
CA TYR A 1013 -12.73 -23.45 43.31
C TYR A 1013 -13.41 -24.42 42.35
N ALA A 1014 -12.67 -24.99 41.40
CA ALA A 1014 -13.19 -26.00 40.48
C ALA A 1014 -13.48 -27.32 41.21
N ARG A 1015 -12.58 -27.76 42.09
CA ARG A 1015 -12.78 -28.95 42.93
C ARG A 1015 -12.11 -28.73 44.28
N SER A 1016 -12.94 -28.64 45.32
CA SER A 1016 -12.50 -28.33 46.67
C SER A 1016 -11.37 -29.27 47.14
N ILE A 1017 -10.33 -28.66 47.71
CA ILE A 1017 -9.16 -29.34 48.27
C ILE A 1017 -9.43 -29.64 49.76
N ASN A 1018 -9.46 -28.61 50.61
CA ASN A 1018 -9.89 -28.70 52.00
C ASN A 1018 -10.38 -27.33 52.53
N PRO A 1019 -11.06 -27.28 53.70
CA PRO A 1019 -11.61 -26.03 54.25
C PRO A 1019 -10.57 -24.97 54.60
N ASN A 1020 -9.36 -25.38 55.00
CA ASN A 1020 -8.29 -24.44 55.37
C ASN A 1020 -7.75 -23.70 54.14
N VAL A 1021 -7.64 -24.38 53.00
CA VAL A 1021 -7.33 -23.76 51.70
C VAL A 1021 -8.45 -22.83 51.26
N CYS A 1022 -9.72 -23.22 51.44
CA CYS A 1022 -10.87 -22.35 51.12
C CYS A 1022 -10.79 -21.00 51.86
N LYS A 1023 -10.48 -21.04 53.17
CA LYS A 1023 -10.27 -19.86 54.00
C LYS A 1023 -9.15 -18.97 53.45
N CYS A 1024 -7.99 -19.54 53.13
CA CYS A 1024 -6.87 -18.76 52.59
C CYS A 1024 -7.13 -18.16 51.20
N CYS A 1025 -7.88 -18.88 50.35
CA CYS A 1025 -8.17 -18.45 49.00
C CYS A 1025 -9.31 -17.43 48.92
N SER A 1026 -10.14 -17.26 49.96
CA SER A 1026 -11.35 -16.42 49.88
C SER A 1026 -11.37 -15.24 50.84
N ASN A 1027 -10.54 -15.25 51.89
CA ASN A 1027 -10.61 -14.22 52.94
C ASN A 1027 -10.00 -12.87 52.54
N SER A 1028 -8.71 -12.85 52.20
CA SER A 1028 -7.98 -11.62 51.89
C SER A 1028 -6.87 -11.91 50.90
N TYR A 1029 -6.90 -11.23 49.76
CA TYR A 1029 -5.89 -11.35 48.73
C TYR A 1029 -4.50 -10.98 49.28
N ALA A 1030 -4.40 -9.85 50.00
CA ALA A 1030 -3.16 -9.37 50.60
C ALA A 1030 -2.51 -10.36 51.59
N LEU A 1031 -3.30 -11.22 52.23
CA LEU A 1031 -2.82 -12.19 53.22
C LEU A 1031 -2.69 -13.62 52.67
N ARG A 1032 -3.02 -13.85 51.40
CA ARG A 1032 -3.09 -15.19 50.80
C ARG A 1032 -1.80 -16.00 50.97
N ARG A 1033 -0.65 -15.40 50.62
CA ARG A 1033 0.67 -16.06 50.70
C ARG A 1033 1.03 -16.48 52.11
N VAL A 1034 0.81 -15.59 53.08
CA VAL A 1034 1.10 -15.85 54.50
C VAL A 1034 0.16 -16.92 55.04
N CYS A 1035 -1.13 -16.83 54.72
CA CYS A 1035 -2.13 -17.82 55.12
C CYS A 1035 -1.75 -19.23 54.64
N ILE A 1036 -1.46 -19.39 53.34
CA ILE A 1036 -1.06 -20.69 52.77
C ILE A 1036 0.26 -21.20 53.36
N SER A 1037 1.23 -20.29 53.57
CA SER A 1037 2.53 -20.62 54.18
C SER A 1037 2.41 -21.13 55.61
N ASN A 1038 1.40 -20.68 56.35
CA ASN A 1038 1.12 -21.04 57.74
C ASN A 1038 0.16 -22.21 57.91
N LEU A 1039 -0.39 -22.79 56.83
CA LEU A 1039 -1.22 -23.99 56.91
C LEU A 1039 -0.47 -25.14 57.60
N GLY A 1040 -1.12 -25.77 58.58
CA GLY A 1040 -0.64 -26.99 59.22
C GLY A 1040 -0.95 -28.25 58.40
N ILE A 1041 -0.88 -29.41 59.06
CA ILE A 1041 -1.32 -30.69 58.49
C ILE A 1041 -2.85 -30.69 58.40
N ASP A 1042 -3.42 -31.23 57.32
CA ASP A 1042 -4.88 -31.43 57.24
C ASP A 1042 -5.30 -32.64 58.09
N GLU A 1043 -5.81 -32.36 59.30
CA GLU A 1043 -6.27 -33.36 60.25
C GLU A 1043 -7.50 -34.16 59.77
N LYS A 1044 -8.24 -33.67 58.76
CA LYS A 1044 -9.41 -34.36 58.19
C LYS A 1044 -9.03 -35.34 57.10
N TYR A 1045 -7.78 -35.37 56.66
CA TYR A 1045 -7.31 -36.30 55.64
C TYR A 1045 -7.04 -37.68 56.24
N VAL A 1046 -7.65 -38.72 55.65
CA VAL A 1046 -7.43 -40.11 56.04
C VAL A 1046 -6.39 -40.73 55.10
N PRO A 1047 -5.17 -41.08 55.58
CA PRO A 1047 -4.14 -41.69 54.74
C PRO A 1047 -4.53 -43.09 54.25
N ILE A 1048 -4.04 -43.46 53.06
CA ILE A 1048 -4.16 -44.81 52.52
C ILE A 1048 -3.33 -45.79 53.38
N PRO A 1049 -3.82 -47.00 53.70
CA PRO A 1049 -3.06 -48.02 54.43
C PRO A 1049 -1.75 -48.39 53.72
N LEU A 1050 -0.66 -48.56 54.49
CA LEU A 1050 0.63 -49.03 53.97
C LEU A 1050 0.53 -50.53 53.61
N THR A 1051 0.42 -50.84 52.32
CA THR A 1051 0.57 -52.19 51.76
C THR A 1051 2.04 -52.46 51.34
N PRO A 1052 2.53 -53.71 51.42
CA PRO A 1052 3.88 -54.08 50.98
C PRO A 1052 4.18 -53.72 49.51
N ASP A 1053 3.16 -53.78 48.65
CA ASP A 1053 3.25 -53.48 47.22
C ASP A 1053 3.54 -52.00 46.93
N LEU A 1054 3.44 -51.09 47.92
CA LEU A 1054 3.81 -49.69 47.76
C LEU A 1054 5.34 -49.49 47.66
N PHE A 1055 6.15 -50.48 48.05
CA PHE A 1055 7.62 -50.42 48.10
C PHE A 1055 8.32 -51.56 47.33
N THR A 1056 7.62 -52.24 46.43
CA THR A 1056 8.24 -53.24 45.52
C THR A 1056 9.00 -52.54 44.39
N PHE A 1057 10.30 -52.80 44.31
CA PHE A 1057 11.17 -52.30 43.24
C PHE A 1057 11.40 -53.42 42.21
N HIS A 1058 11.03 -53.16 40.96
CA HIS A 1058 11.22 -54.07 39.83
C HIS A 1058 12.57 -53.77 39.13
N GLU A 1059 13.17 -54.78 38.46
CA GLU A 1059 14.47 -54.64 37.77
C GLU A 1059 14.47 -53.58 36.66
N ASP A 1060 13.30 -53.26 36.09
CA ASP A 1060 13.12 -52.22 35.07
C ASP A 1060 13.49 -50.80 35.57
N LEU A 1061 13.52 -50.58 36.90
CA LEU A 1061 14.04 -49.35 37.50
C LEU A 1061 15.51 -49.11 37.18
N CYS A 1062 16.31 -50.18 37.00
CA CYS A 1062 17.72 -50.09 36.62
C CYS A 1062 17.91 -49.74 35.13
N ALA A 1063 16.89 -49.93 34.30
CA ALA A 1063 16.89 -49.62 32.86
C ALA A 1063 16.14 -48.31 32.52
N THR A 1064 15.56 -47.64 33.53
CA THR A 1064 14.79 -46.40 33.35
C THR A 1064 15.72 -45.20 33.14
N GLN A 1065 15.44 -44.34 32.15
CA GLN A 1065 16.17 -43.08 31.95
C GLN A 1065 16.19 -42.23 33.23
N GLU A 1066 17.29 -41.53 33.47
CA GLU A 1066 17.55 -40.82 34.74
C GLU A 1066 16.43 -39.85 35.14
N THR A 1067 15.84 -39.14 34.18
CA THR A 1067 14.74 -38.18 34.41
C THR A 1067 13.44 -38.86 34.85
N GLU A 1068 13.09 -40.01 34.26
CA GLU A 1068 11.91 -40.78 34.66
C GLU A 1068 12.13 -41.48 36.01
N LEU A 1069 13.37 -41.91 36.29
CA LEU A 1069 13.73 -42.45 37.60
C LEU A 1069 13.63 -41.39 38.71
N GLN A 1070 14.09 -40.16 38.44
CA GLN A 1070 13.95 -39.02 39.36
C GLN A 1070 12.47 -38.70 39.64
N LYS A 1071 11.61 -38.68 38.61
CA LYS A 1071 10.17 -38.48 38.77
C LYS A 1071 9.52 -39.57 39.63
N LYS A 1072 9.82 -40.85 39.39
CA LYS A 1072 9.35 -41.97 40.24
C LYS A 1072 9.79 -41.82 41.70
N LYS A 1073 11.03 -41.37 41.96
CA LYS A 1073 11.52 -41.06 43.32
C LYS A 1073 10.70 -39.96 44.00
N GLN A 1074 10.33 -38.91 43.27
CA GLN A 1074 9.51 -37.81 43.81
C GLN A 1074 8.05 -38.24 44.05
N GLU A 1075 7.49 -39.13 43.23
CA GLU A 1075 6.17 -39.75 43.49
C GLU A 1075 6.17 -40.55 44.81
N TRP A 1076 7.28 -41.21 45.14
CA TRP A 1076 7.41 -41.91 46.42
C TRP A 1076 7.48 -40.99 47.64
N LEU A 1077 8.10 -39.81 47.53
CA LEU A 1077 8.15 -38.81 48.62
C LEU A 1077 6.77 -38.29 49.05
N GLN A 1078 5.74 -38.52 48.22
CA GLN A 1078 4.37 -38.08 48.46
C GLN A 1078 3.51 -39.14 49.16
N LYS A 1079 4.00 -40.37 49.28
CA LYS A 1079 3.29 -41.45 49.99
C LYS A 1079 3.30 -41.20 51.50
N PRO A 1080 2.22 -41.53 52.22
CA PRO A 1080 2.09 -41.21 53.64
C PRO A 1080 3.10 -42.01 54.48
N PHE A 1081 4.08 -41.33 55.07
CA PHE A 1081 4.86 -41.84 56.20
C PHE A 1081 4.12 -41.52 57.50
N SER A 1082 3.19 -42.38 57.91
CA SER A 1082 2.54 -42.29 59.23
C SER A 1082 3.50 -42.79 60.33
N ARG A 1083 3.72 -41.93 61.34
CA ARG A 1083 4.25 -42.22 62.70
C ARG A 1083 5.03 -43.56 62.85
N LEU A 1084 6.36 -43.54 62.66
CA LEU A 1084 7.25 -44.53 63.28
C LEU A 1084 7.41 -44.19 64.77
N HIS A 1085 6.37 -44.46 65.57
CA HIS A 1085 6.52 -44.59 67.02
C HIS A 1085 6.54 -46.08 67.38
N THR A 1086 7.76 -46.56 67.58
CA THR A 1086 8.20 -47.72 68.37
C THR A 1086 7.10 -48.61 68.97
N ARG A 1087 7.02 -49.85 68.50
CA ARG A 1087 6.99 -51.06 69.34
C ARG A 1087 7.20 -52.30 68.45
N SER A 1088 8.31 -53.01 68.71
CA SER A 1088 8.70 -54.38 68.29
C SER A 1088 9.79 -54.51 67.19
N GLY A 1089 11.00 -54.85 67.64
CA GLY A 1089 12.01 -55.68 66.96
C GLY A 1089 12.78 -55.10 65.75
N PRO A 1090 14.10 -55.33 65.62
CA PRO A 1090 14.86 -54.99 64.42
C PRO A 1090 14.49 -55.98 63.30
N ILE A 1091 13.92 -55.47 62.20
CA ILE A 1091 13.84 -56.23 60.94
C ILE A 1091 15.21 -56.12 60.26
N ASN A 1092 15.92 -57.24 60.22
CA ASN A 1092 17.22 -57.38 59.58
C ASN A 1092 17.03 -57.38 58.05
N LEU A 1093 17.21 -56.24 57.39
CA LEU A 1093 17.40 -56.15 55.93
C LEU A 1093 18.90 -56.08 55.64
N ALA A 1094 19.59 -57.19 55.91
CA ALA A 1094 20.99 -57.41 55.58
C ALA A 1094 21.09 -58.37 54.38
N SER A 1095 20.72 -57.89 53.19
CA SER A 1095 21.26 -58.39 51.92
C SER A 1095 20.87 -57.42 50.80
N LYS A 1096 21.87 -56.95 50.02
CA LYS A 1096 21.76 -55.98 48.92
C LYS A 1096 21.69 -54.48 49.29
N GLY A 1097 22.75 -53.98 49.92
CA GLY A 1097 23.51 -52.83 49.39
C GLY A 1097 22.88 -51.43 49.21
N TYR A 1098 21.68 -51.12 49.73
CA TYR A 1098 21.12 -49.75 49.67
C TYR A 1098 20.70 -49.27 51.07
N TYR A 1099 21.47 -48.34 51.66
CA TYR A 1099 21.10 -47.66 52.91
C TYR A 1099 20.37 -46.34 52.61
N PHE A 1100 19.10 -46.23 53.01
CA PHE A 1100 18.47 -44.93 53.32
C PHE A 1100 18.61 -44.70 54.83
N VAL A 1101 19.41 -43.71 55.25
CA VAL A 1101 19.47 -43.30 56.66
C VAL A 1101 18.43 -42.20 56.88
N LEU A 1102 17.31 -42.54 57.54
CA LEU A 1102 16.43 -41.58 58.22
C LEU A 1102 16.74 -41.68 59.72
N ARG A 1103 17.34 -40.63 60.30
CA ARG A 1103 17.56 -40.55 61.76
C ARG A 1103 16.44 -39.72 62.40
N ASN A 1104 15.87 -40.26 63.47
CA ASN A 1104 14.69 -39.79 64.18
C ASN A 1104 14.74 -38.34 64.64
N GLY A 1105 13.60 -37.67 64.49
CA GLY A 1105 13.01 -36.66 65.38
C GLY A 1105 13.93 -35.95 66.38
N ALA A 1106 14.69 -34.98 65.88
CA ALA A 1106 15.06 -33.74 66.56
C ALA A 1106 15.62 -32.81 65.48
N GLU A 1107 15.48 -31.50 65.65
CA GLU A 1107 15.99 -30.45 64.76
C GLU A 1107 17.41 -30.77 64.22
N ILE A 1108 17.58 -30.74 62.89
CA ILE A 1108 18.92 -30.85 62.27
C ILE A 1108 19.22 -29.52 61.56
N SER A 1109 19.70 -28.59 62.38
CA SER A 1109 20.83 -27.75 62.03
C SER A 1109 22.01 -28.65 61.59
N THR A 1110 22.80 -28.21 60.62
CA THR A 1110 24.05 -28.78 60.09
C THR A 1110 23.97 -30.06 59.21
N TYR A 1111 24.23 -29.88 57.91
CA TYR A 1111 24.69 -30.93 56.99
C TYR A 1111 26.09 -30.57 56.47
N LEU A 1112 27.06 -31.43 56.76
CA LEU A 1112 28.42 -31.42 56.18
C LEU A 1112 28.43 -32.17 54.82
N PRO A 1113 29.37 -31.84 53.91
CA PRO A 1113 29.33 -32.26 52.51
C PRO A 1113 29.96 -33.64 52.29
N VAL A 1114 29.37 -34.45 51.41
CA VAL A 1114 30.01 -35.68 50.90
C VAL A 1114 30.74 -35.33 49.59
N ARG A 1115 32.06 -35.53 49.56
CA ARG A 1115 32.97 -35.34 48.42
C ARG A 1115 32.70 -36.33 47.28
N PRO A 1116 33.06 -35.98 46.02
CA PRO A 1116 32.89 -36.84 44.86
C PRO A 1116 33.94 -37.96 44.85
N TRP A 1117 33.53 -39.19 44.57
CA TRP A 1117 34.44 -40.27 44.20
C TRP A 1117 34.55 -40.35 42.69
N GLY A 1118 35.78 -40.26 42.21
CA GLY A 1118 36.14 -40.23 40.80
C GLY A 1118 36.01 -41.57 40.10
N SER A 1119 36.03 -41.48 38.77
CA SER A 1119 36.31 -42.55 37.83
C SER A 1119 37.61 -43.28 38.20
N ASP A 1120 37.51 -44.54 38.61
CA ASP A 1120 38.38 -45.63 38.14
C ASP A 1120 37.98 -46.97 38.78
N GLN A 1121 38.09 -48.02 37.97
CA GLN A 1121 37.87 -49.45 38.25
C GLN A 1121 36.45 -50.00 38.05
N ALA A 1122 36.27 -50.52 36.83
CA ALA A 1122 35.29 -51.52 36.47
C ALA A 1122 35.53 -52.85 37.20
N GLN A 1123 34.47 -53.38 37.84
CA GLN A 1123 34.04 -54.78 37.77
C GLN A 1123 32.64 -54.94 38.33
#